data_AF-A0A8W8NTZ2-F1
#
_entry.id   AF-A0A8W8NTZ2-F1
#
_cell.length_a   1.000
_cell.length_b   1.000
_cell.length_c   1.000
_cell.angle_alpha   90.00
_cell.angle_beta   90.00
_cell.angle_gamma   90.00
#
_symmetry.space_group_name_H-M   'P 1'
#
loop_
_entity.id
_entity.type
_entity.pdbx_description
1 polymer ?
#
loop_
_entity_poly.entity_id
_entity_poly.type
_entity_poly.pdbx_seq_one_letter_code
_entity_poly.pdbx_strand_id
1 'polypeptide(L)'
;MGIIDAKLRVYQKYRGYIEAYNIYLQHVYEEFDEIVQSIAYKNVSYFEEFVGAMIEAFSKESLEAVIIEAIDMSLIEDNIAKLCYEVSIEYKNDIVGTVKTGSYNCYSAFTVRAIKQILVKETLKKTAKSLAAAIRPGIVHHIESVVQKTLVQKLGDVVCDMSGIGLVYNRMQFPFTTTFRFLLNILSGWIENIVIFVIRIFHPVDINSKEWRGKVAEEIYQKILERRQKILALALEEILNICWQTTEDLKDIQHRLKEFKRKVLPSDQKQIIKEWLKRDVLQDKKALENHPSIMQYIAGHRLDGQPVVKVFLRDNDKDAQIDFKNACYDLEDTELEFVNVAEKSMEIQRQAEKMKLCERNAPAIDKKTRNEIKQVIQEHGGKIYATYSNLVGMRIGKVRSVGDEIEDNPCIVLYCLDKNLIPFGEKPLPKTIAGCPCDIREDYVMFGHCPNRCPASRQNLPEPGCSIGIPSVDSSGSVGFLVEPKNPTEQFRCGFLTASHVAVKRFKELNHHKSLLSMSHLSLEEHPIVHPSWQDNGHMDNAVGQVVESFCGNYGLCQTGLDFALVRIHGCREEEKEALPILNDEELNFDGETKVTKSGRTTGTTIGDLTDDSLTVRVDTSFLSRGYIAFFNCYAVENITEQNAFFRQGDSGSGVFVIEKDETLKPLGIAFASLFSQTAVCKIDSIIQKLDLKIVRYLENKQTRLRVSRTVTCTEEKFPEQEPMDCV
;
A
#
# COMPACT_ATOMS: atom_id res chain seq x y z
N MET A 1 4.10 0.31 -13.64
CA MET A 1 4.97 1.31 -12.97
C MET A 1 4.97 1.00 -11.48
N GLY A 2 6.08 1.19 -10.78
CA GLY A 2 6.17 0.96 -9.33
C GLY A 2 5.41 2.00 -8.52
N ILE A 3 5.13 1.70 -7.25
CA ILE A 3 4.40 2.57 -6.32
C ILE A 3 5.11 3.92 -6.19
N ILE A 4 6.41 3.90 -5.89
CA ILE A 4 7.18 5.13 -5.66
C ILE A 4 7.31 5.95 -6.94
N ASP A 5 7.59 5.32 -8.08
CA ASP A 5 7.67 6.03 -9.37
C ASP A 5 6.32 6.65 -9.77
N ALA A 6 5.20 5.96 -9.52
CA ALA A 6 3.86 6.50 -9.75
C ALA A 6 3.58 7.71 -8.85
N LYS A 7 3.91 7.62 -7.55
CA LYS A 7 3.76 8.73 -6.60
C LYS A 7 4.64 9.92 -6.96
N LEU A 8 5.90 9.69 -7.36
CA LEU A 8 6.81 10.74 -7.82
C LEU A 8 6.25 11.49 -9.02
N ARG A 9 5.71 10.77 -10.00
CA ARG A 9 5.11 11.39 -11.18
C ARG A 9 3.91 12.28 -10.83
N VAL A 10 3.06 11.83 -9.90
CA VAL A 10 1.93 12.63 -9.38
C VAL A 10 2.46 13.84 -8.59
N TYR A 11 3.43 13.63 -7.71
CA TYR A 11 4.04 14.68 -6.90
C TYR A 11 4.67 15.78 -7.76
N GLN A 12 5.51 15.42 -8.74
CA GLN A 12 6.15 16.36 -9.65
C GLN A 12 5.13 17.19 -10.44
N LYS A 13 4.02 16.57 -10.87
CA LYS A 13 2.95 17.26 -11.61
C LYS A 13 2.13 18.22 -10.74
N TYR A 14 1.87 17.87 -9.48
CA TYR A 14 0.95 18.60 -8.60
C TYR A 14 1.62 19.18 -7.34
N ARG A 15 2.95 19.36 -7.35
CA ARG A 15 3.77 19.73 -6.20
C ARG A 15 3.19 20.90 -5.40
N GLY A 16 2.87 22.00 -6.09
CA GLY A 16 2.33 23.20 -5.44
C GLY A 16 1.01 22.95 -4.70
N TYR A 17 0.12 22.13 -5.27
CA TYR A 17 -1.15 21.77 -4.62
C TYR A 17 -0.93 20.81 -3.43
N ILE A 18 -0.07 19.82 -3.60
CA ILE A 18 0.22 18.83 -2.56
C ILE A 18 0.85 19.49 -1.33
N GLU A 19 1.85 20.35 -1.55
CA GLU A 19 2.53 21.07 -0.48
C GLU A 19 1.63 22.11 0.20
N ALA A 20 0.79 22.84 -0.55
CA ALA A 20 -0.10 23.88 -0.01
C ALA A 20 -1.25 23.31 0.82
N TYR A 21 -1.85 22.20 0.38
CA TYR A 21 -3.03 21.61 1.03
C TYR A 21 -2.72 20.38 1.89
N ASN A 22 -1.44 20.03 2.06
CA ASN A 22 -0.99 18.86 2.82
C ASN A 22 -1.70 17.55 2.37
N ILE A 23 -1.74 17.33 1.06
CA ILE A 23 -2.44 16.19 0.45
C ILE A 23 -1.61 14.92 0.60
N TYR A 24 -2.22 13.88 1.18
CA TYR A 24 -1.58 12.57 1.29
C TYR A 24 -1.61 11.80 -0.03
N LEU A 25 -0.43 11.36 -0.50
CA LEU A 25 -0.32 10.53 -1.70
C LEU A 25 -0.39 9.06 -1.31
N GLN A 26 -1.48 8.40 -1.68
CA GLN A 26 -1.73 6.97 -1.49
C GLN A 26 -1.79 6.26 -2.84
N HIS A 27 -1.09 5.14 -2.97
CA HIS A 27 -1.24 4.20 -4.08
C HIS A 27 -2.27 3.13 -3.71
N VAL A 28 -3.02 2.62 -4.70
CA VAL A 28 -4.05 1.57 -4.50
C VAL A 28 -3.50 0.24 -3.93
N TYR A 29 -2.18 0.06 -3.93
CA TYR A 29 -1.52 -1.14 -3.40
C TYR A 29 -0.96 -0.96 -1.99
N GLU A 30 -1.03 0.24 -1.44
CA GLU A 30 -0.63 0.51 -0.06
C GLU A 30 -1.82 0.36 0.87
N GLU A 31 -1.54 -0.06 2.10
CA GLU A 31 -2.53 -0.09 3.17
C GLU A 31 -2.85 1.33 3.65
N PHE A 32 -4.02 1.51 4.26
CA PHE A 32 -4.49 2.82 4.74
C PHE A 32 -3.88 3.22 6.10
N ASP A 33 -2.95 2.45 6.65
CA ASP A 33 -2.40 2.62 8.00
C ASP A 33 -1.89 4.05 8.25
N GLU A 34 -1.17 4.63 7.30
CA GLU A 34 -0.58 5.97 7.42
C GLU A 34 -1.64 7.07 7.43
N ILE A 35 -2.71 6.90 6.63
CA ILE A 35 -3.87 7.80 6.62
C ILE A 35 -4.64 7.67 7.93
N VAL A 36 -4.89 6.43 8.39
CA VAL A 36 -5.59 6.14 9.64
C VAL A 36 -4.82 6.72 10.83
N GLN A 37 -3.49 6.56 10.87
CA GLN A 37 -2.62 7.18 11.87
C GLN A 37 -2.71 8.69 11.83
N SER A 38 -2.69 9.30 10.63
CA SER A 38 -2.81 10.75 10.47
C SER A 38 -4.16 11.28 10.97
N ILE A 39 -5.26 10.57 10.69
CA ILE A 39 -6.60 10.91 11.19
C ILE A 39 -6.65 10.78 12.71
N ALA A 40 -6.14 9.67 13.26
CA ALA A 40 -6.08 9.43 14.69
C ALA A 40 -5.26 10.52 15.40
N TYR A 41 -4.09 10.88 14.87
CA TYR A 41 -3.25 11.94 15.41
C TYR A 41 -3.94 13.30 15.45
N LYS A 42 -4.64 13.68 14.37
CA LYS A 42 -5.40 14.94 14.32
C LYS A 42 -6.52 14.96 15.37
N ASN A 43 -7.31 13.89 15.45
CA ASN A 43 -8.41 13.79 16.41
C ASN A 43 -7.91 13.84 17.85
N VAL A 44 -6.83 13.12 18.15
CA VAL A 44 -6.25 13.08 19.50
C VAL A 44 -5.62 14.41 19.86
N SER A 45 -4.96 15.09 18.92
CA SER A 45 -4.41 16.43 19.14
C SER A 45 -5.53 17.43 19.46
N TYR A 46 -6.67 17.35 18.78
CA TYR A 46 -7.84 18.16 19.12
C TYR A 46 -8.33 17.89 20.55
N PHE A 47 -8.51 16.62 20.93
CA PHE A 47 -8.97 16.28 22.28
C PHE A 47 -7.97 16.65 23.37
N GLU A 48 -6.67 16.52 23.10
CA GLU A 48 -5.61 16.94 24.03
C GLU A 48 -5.71 18.45 24.33
N GLU A 49 -5.91 19.26 23.29
CA GLU A 49 -6.09 20.71 23.44
C GLU A 49 -7.41 21.07 24.13
N PHE A 50 -8.51 20.38 23.80
CA PHE A 50 -9.79 20.55 24.48
C PHE A 50 -9.69 20.25 25.97
N VAL A 51 -9.10 19.12 26.35
CA VAL A 51 -8.88 18.76 27.76
C VAL A 51 -7.95 19.76 28.43
N GLY A 52 -6.92 20.24 27.73
CA GLY A 52 -6.04 21.31 28.22
C GLY A 52 -6.81 22.60 28.55
N ALA A 53 -7.73 23.02 27.67
CA ALA A 53 -8.59 24.17 27.89
C ALA A 53 -9.56 23.96 29.06
N MET A 54 -10.08 22.74 29.23
CA MET A 54 -10.92 22.39 30.38
C MET A 54 -10.13 22.47 31.70
N ILE A 55 -8.89 21.99 31.75
CA ILE A 55 -8.01 22.10 32.92
C ILE A 55 -7.81 23.58 33.31
N GLU A 56 -7.58 24.45 32.34
CA GLU A 56 -7.45 25.90 32.55
C GLU A 56 -8.74 26.51 33.13
N ALA A 57 -9.89 26.14 32.56
CA ALA A 57 -11.21 26.63 32.98
C ALA A 57 -11.60 26.22 34.41
N PHE A 58 -11.12 25.08 34.89
CA PHE A 58 -11.35 24.60 36.26
C PHE A 58 -10.31 25.09 37.29
N SER A 59 -9.32 25.88 36.87
CA SER A 59 -8.30 26.41 37.77
C SER A 59 -8.90 27.36 38.82
N LYS A 60 -8.28 27.40 40.00
CA LYS A 60 -8.75 28.18 41.15
C LYS A 60 -8.83 29.67 40.80
N GLU A 61 -7.77 30.18 40.17
CA GLU A 61 -7.63 31.58 39.77
C GLU A 61 -8.77 32.03 38.85
N SER A 62 -9.30 31.10 38.05
CA SER A 62 -10.32 31.35 37.04
C SER A 62 -11.74 31.38 37.64
N LEU A 63 -12.03 30.53 38.64
CA LEU A 63 -13.37 30.36 39.20
C LEU A 63 -13.66 31.20 40.45
N GLU A 64 -12.64 31.60 41.21
CA GLU A 64 -12.82 32.30 42.49
C GLU A 64 -13.63 33.61 42.34
N ALA A 65 -13.35 34.41 41.31
CA ALA A 65 -14.07 35.66 41.04
C ALA A 65 -15.56 35.42 40.71
N VAL A 66 -15.84 34.38 39.91
CA VAL A 66 -17.20 34.01 39.49
C VAL A 66 -18.04 33.56 40.69
N ILE A 67 -17.44 32.80 41.61
CA ILE A 67 -18.10 32.32 42.83
C ILE A 67 -18.39 33.49 43.77
N ILE A 68 -17.43 34.40 43.95
CA ILE A 68 -17.60 35.60 44.79
C ILE A 68 -18.74 36.47 44.27
N GLU A 69 -18.76 36.76 42.96
CA GLU A 69 -19.80 37.57 42.33
C GLU A 69 -21.20 36.94 42.50
N ALA A 70 -21.32 35.63 42.28
CA ALA A 70 -22.58 34.92 42.46
C ALA A 70 -23.06 34.90 43.93
N ILE A 71 -22.13 34.81 44.89
CA ILE A 71 -22.43 34.89 46.32
C ILE A 71 -22.92 36.29 46.68
N ASP A 72 -22.23 37.33 46.22
CA ASP A 72 -22.56 38.72 46.53
C ASP A 72 -23.93 39.10 45.98
N MET A 73 -24.24 38.73 44.74
CA MET A 73 -25.57 38.98 44.14
C MET A 73 -26.71 38.23 44.84
N SER A 74 -26.43 37.08 45.44
CA SER A 74 -27.45 36.24 46.09
C SER A 74 -27.75 36.65 47.54
N LEU A 75 -26.80 37.30 48.22
CA LEU A 75 -26.88 37.61 49.64
C LEU A 75 -27.18 39.09 49.95
N ILE A 76 -27.59 39.88 48.96
CA ILE A 76 -28.07 41.25 49.17
C ILE A 76 -29.42 41.30 49.92
N GLU A 77 -29.62 42.37 50.69
CA GLU A 77 -30.79 42.61 51.53
C GLU A 77 -32.12 42.45 50.76
N ASP A 78 -32.22 43.07 49.58
CA ASP A 78 -33.42 43.03 48.72
C ASP A 78 -33.81 41.61 48.34
N ASN A 79 -32.83 40.74 48.05
CA ASN A 79 -33.08 39.36 47.67
C ASN A 79 -33.59 38.55 48.87
N ILE A 80 -33.01 38.76 50.05
CA ILE A 80 -33.44 38.09 51.28
C ILE A 80 -34.86 38.55 51.67
N ALA A 81 -35.15 39.85 51.56
CA ALA A 81 -36.46 40.41 51.80
C ALA A 81 -37.51 39.82 50.85
N LYS A 82 -37.20 39.77 49.55
CA LYS A 82 -38.06 39.14 48.54
C LYS A 82 -38.36 37.67 48.88
N LEU A 83 -37.33 36.88 49.19
CA LEU A 83 -37.51 35.47 49.54
C LEU A 83 -38.33 35.29 50.82
N CYS A 84 -38.11 36.13 51.84
CA CYS A 84 -38.86 36.14 53.10
C CYS A 84 -40.36 36.43 52.88
N TYR A 85 -40.68 37.36 51.97
CA TYR A 85 -42.07 37.69 51.60
C TYR A 85 -42.79 36.52 50.91
N GLU A 86 -42.06 35.71 50.15
CA GLU A 86 -42.59 34.57 49.40
C GLU A 86 -42.69 33.27 50.22
N VAL A 87 -42.15 33.21 51.44
CA VAL A 87 -42.26 32.02 52.29
C VAL A 87 -43.71 31.86 52.75
N SER A 88 -44.37 30.77 52.34
CA SER A 88 -45.66 30.40 52.92
C SER A 88 -45.43 29.69 54.24
N ILE A 89 -46.03 30.17 55.31
CA ILE A 89 -45.88 29.57 56.64
C ILE A 89 -47.09 28.68 56.94
N GLU A 90 -46.81 27.48 57.46
CA GLU A 90 -47.78 26.57 58.03
C GLU A 90 -47.43 26.35 59.51
N TYR A 91 -48.41 26.49 60.40
CA TYR A 91 -48.20 26.36 61.83
C TYR A 91 -49.35 25.57 62.46
N LYS A 92 -49.05 24.42 63.08
CA LYS A 92 -50.04 23.53 63.72
C LYS A 92 -51.24 23.18 62.82
N ASN A 93 -50.97 22.90 61.54
CA ASN A 93 -51.95 22.58 60.49
C ASN A 93 -52.81 23.78 60.02
N ASP A 94 -52.53 24.99 60.49
CA ASP A 94 -53.12 26.22 59.94
C ASP A 94 -52.19 26.87 58.91
N ILE A 95 -52.76 27.31 57.79
CA ILE A 95 -52.05 28.06 56.75
C ILE A 95 -51.99 29.53 57.17
N VAL A 96 -50.86 29.94 57.72
CA VAL A 96 -50.57 31.34 58.05
C VAL A 96 -50.41 32.16 56.77
N GLY A 97 -49.73 31.62 55.75
CA GLY A 97 -49.66 32.20 54.41
C GLY A 97 -48.42 33.07 54.14
N THR A 98 -48.55 34.07 53.26
CA THR A 98 -47.49 34.96 52.76
C THR A 98 -47.89 36.44 52.94
N VAL A 99 -47.07 37.39 52.49
CA VAL A 99 -47.49 38.81 52.42
C VAL A 99 -48.67 39.10 51.50
N LYS A 100 -49.02 38.14 50.62
CA LYS A 100 -50.18 38.23 49.72
C LYS A 100 -51.44 37.62 50.33
N THR A 101 -51.31 36.95 51.48
CA THR A 101 -52.41 36.35 52.22
C THR A 101 -53.00 37.41 53.17
N GLY A 102 -54.29 37.29 53.51
CA GLY A 102 -54.95 38.20 54.47
C GLY A 102 -54.20 38.27 55.81
N SER A 103 -54.42 39.35 56.57
CA SER A 103 -53.71 39.61 57.82
C SER A 103 -53.85 38.42 58.80
N TYR A 104 -52.74 38.05 59.42
CA TYR A 104 -52.69 36.96 60.40
C TYR A 104 -52.20 37.53 61.74
N ASN A 105 -53.17 38.00 62.53
CA ASN A 105 -52.91 38.69 63.80
C ASN A 105 -52.64 37.68 64.92
N CYS A 106 -51.42 37.74 65.47
CA CYS A 106 -51.00 36.92 66.59
C CYS A 106 -50.90 37.72 67.88
N TYR A 107 -51.55 37.22 68.93
CA TYR A 107 -51.58 37.84 70.26
C TYR A 107 -50.60 37.20 71.26
N SER A 108 -50.11 35.98 70.96
CA SER A 108 -49.21 35.23 71.83
C SER A 108 -47.76 35.41 71.39
N ALA A 109 -46.90 35.90 72.30
CA ALA A 109 -45.47 36.04 72.06
C ALA A 109 -44.79 34.70 71.75
N PHE A 110 -45.25 33.61 72.37
CA PHE A 110 -44.77 32.26 72.08
C PHE A 110 -45.13 31.81 70.65
N THR A 111 -46.31 32.18 70.18
CA THR A 111 -46.77 31.84 68.82
C THR A 111 -46.03 32.66 67.77
N VAL A 112 -45.87 33.97 67.98
CA VAL A 112 -45.06 34.84 67.11
C VAL A 112 -43.62 34.34 67.03
N ARG A 113 -43.04 33.92 68.16
CA ARG A 113 -41.67 33.36 68.23
C ARG A 113 -41.54 32.05 67.44
N ALA A 114 -42.48 31.13 67.61
CA ALA A 114 -42.50 29.85 66.89
C ALA A 114 -42.68 30.04 65.38
N ILE A 115 -43.54 30.98 64.98
CA ILE A 115 -43.76 31.30 63.57
C ILE A 115 -42.55 32.03 62.96
N LYS A 116 -41.90 32.94 63.71
CA LYS A 116 -40.63 33.57 63.31
C LYS A 116 -39.55 32.53 63.06
N GLN A 117 -39.42 31.51 63.91
CA GLN A 117 -38.49 30.40 63.69
C GLN A 117 -38.73 29.66 62.37
N ILE A 118 -39.99 29.37 62.05
CA ILE A 118 -40.37 28.72 60.80
C ILE A 118 -40.04 29.63 59.60
N LEU A 119 -40.39 30.92 59.69
CA LEU A 119 -40.10 31.90 58.65
C LEU A 119 -38.59 32.02 58.40
N VAL A 120 -37.79 32.15 59.46
CA VAL A 120 -36.32 32.24 59.36
C VAL A 120 -35.75 30.98 58.71
N LYS A 121 -36.16 29.80 59.17
CA LYS A 121 -35.69 28.52 58.61
C LYS A 121 -36.01 28.37 57.13
N GLU A 122 -37.27 28.62 56.73
CA GLU A 122 -37.68 28.46 55.34
C GLU A 122 -37.13 29.58 54.44
N THR A 123 -36.92 30.78 54.96
CA THR A 123 -36.23 31.87 54.24
C THR A 123 -34.79 31.49 53.98
N LEU A 124 -34.04 31.06 55.00
CA LEU A 124 -32.65 30.60 54.85
C LEU A 124 -32.53 29.43 53.87
N LYS A 125 -33.50 28.50 53.87
CA LYS A 125 -33.58 27.41 52.90
C LYS A 125 -33.79 27.91 51.47
N LYS A 126 -34.68 28.88 51.27
CA LYS A 126 -34.86 29.52 49.96
C LYS A 126 -33.61 30.32 49.54
N THR A 127 -32.95 31.02 50.45
CA THR A 127 -31.69 31.73 50.19
C THR A 127 -30.58 30.76 49.76
N ALA A 128 -30.42 29.64 50.46
CA ALA A 128 -29.49 28.58 50.06
C ALA A 128 -29.78 28.03 48.65
N LYS A 129 -31.06 27.85 48.30
CA LYS A 129 -31.47 27.40 46.95
C LYS A 129 -31.14 28.43 45.89
N SER A 130 -31.46 29.70 46.18
CA SER A 130 -31.19 30.83 45.27
C SER A 130 -29.69 30.97 45.02
N LEU A 131 -28.87 30.89 46.08
CA LEU A 131 -27.43 30.95 45.99
C LEU A 131 -26.85 29.81 45.13
N ALA A 132 -27.28 28.56 45.37
CA ALA A 132 -26.87 27.41 44.56
C ALA A 132 -27.30 27.56 43.09
N ALA A 133 -28.45 28.18 42.83
CA ALA A 133 -28.95 28.46 41.48
C ALA A 133 -28.20 29.59 40.77
N ALA A 134 -27.58 30.54 41.51
CA ALA A 134 -26.79 31.63 40.95
C ALA A 134 -25.35 31.23 40.62
N ILE A 135 -24.73 30.40 41.47
CA ILE A 135 -23.34 29.94 41.26
C ILE A 135 -23.23 29.06 40.00
N ARG A 136 -24.24 28.23 39.72
CA ARG A 136 -24.19 27.24 38.62
C ARG A 136 -24.02 27.91 37.23
N PRO A 137 -24.90 28.82 36.78
CA PRO A 137 -24.76 29.45 35.47
C PRO A 137 -23.45 30.22 35.34
N GLY A 138 -22.97 30.85 36.43
CA GLY A 138 -21.70 31.56 36.44
C GLY A 138 -20.52 30.63 36.12
N ILE A 139 -20.41 29.50 36.83
CA ILE A 139 -19.34 28.51 36.59
C ILE A 139 -19.43 27.93 35.17
N VAL A 140 -20.62 27.58 34.71
CA VAL A 140 -20.81 27.02 33.35
C VAL A 140 -20.40 28.02 32.28
N HIS A 141 -20.90 29.27 32.37
CA HIS A 141 -20.60 30.30 31.39
C HIS A 141 -19.10 30.63 31.34
N HIS A 142 -18.46 30.63 32.51
CA HIS A 142 -17.01 30.79 32.60
C HIS A 142 -16.27 29.67 31.87
N ILE A 143 -16.62 28.41 32.12
CA ILE A 143 -15.99 27.25 31.46
C ILE A 143 -16.19 27.32 29.95
N GLU A 144 -17.41 27.58 29.49
CA GLU A 144 -17.72 27.74 28.06
C GLU A 144 -16.86 28.83 27.42
N SER A 145 -16.77 30.00 28.06
CA SER A 145 -16.00 31.12 27.56
C SER A 145 -14.49 30.82 27.47
N VAL A 146 -13.90 30.20 28.49
CA VAL A 146 -12.47 29.86 28.49
C VAL A 146 -12.18 28.80 27.42
N VAL A 147 -12.96 27.72 27.39
CA VAL A 147 -12.78 26.62 26.43
C VAL A 147 -12.93 27.12 25.00
N GLN A 148 -13.96 27.90 24.71
CA GLN A 148 -14.18 28.45 23.37
C GLN A 148 -13.03 29.37 22.94
N LYS A 149 -12.58 30.26 23.82
CA LYS A 149 -11.46 31.17 23.54
C LYS A 149 -10.18 30.40 23.24
N THR A 150 -9.85 29.40 24.06
CA THR A 150 -8.62 28.61 23.91
C THR A 150 -8.66 27.75 22.64
N LEU A 151 -9.79 27.12 22.33
CA LEU A 151 -9.94 26.34 21.09
C LEU A 151 -9.81 27.21 19.84
N VAL A 152 -10.50 28.36 19.79
CA VAL A 152 -10.39 29.30 18.66
C VAL A 152 -8.96 29.78 18.47
N GLN A 153 -8.26 30.10 19.57
CA GLN A 153 -6.86 30.55 19.51
C GLN A 153 -5.90 29.46 19.00
N LYS A 154 -6.10 28.20 19.41
CA LYS A 154 -5.15 27.12 19.11
C LYS A 154 -5.46 26.34 17.83
N LEU A 155 -6.73 26.26 17.42
CA LEU A 155 -7.18 25.40 16.32
C LEU A 155 -7.77 26.19 15.14
N GLY A 156 -7.96 27.51 15.26
CA GLY A 156 -8.53 28.38 14.22
C GLY A 156 -10.06 28.25 14.08
N ASP A 157 -10.60 28.58 12.90
CA ASP A 157 -12.04 28.56 12.55
C ASP A 157 -12.62 27.14 12.36
N VAL A 158 -12.15 26.14 13.11
CA VAL A 158 -12.78 24.82 13.10
C VAL A 158 -14.10 24.92 13.87
N VAL A 159 -15.22 24.66 13.19
CA VAL A 159 -16.55 24.57 13.81
C VAL A 159 -16.53 23.46 14.86
N CYS A 160 -16.33 23.86 16.12
CA CYS A 160 -16.30 22.93 17.23
C CYS A 160 -17.74 22.55 17.58
N ASP A 161 -18.07 21.26 17.53
CA ASP A 161 -19.33 20.75 18.06
C ASP A 161 -19.30 20.82 19.59
N MET A 162 -19.93 21.87 20.13
CA MET A 162 -19.98 22.16 21.57
C MET A 162 -21.07 21.34 22.30
N SER A 163 -21.77 20.42 21.61
CA SER A 163 -22.84 19.62 22.21
C SER A 163 -22.37 18.76 23.40
N GLY A 164 -21.08 18.40 23.43
CA GLY A 164 -20.45 17.66 24.53
C GLY A 164 -20.40 18.42 25.86
N ILE A 165 -20.38 19.76 25.84
CA ILE A 165 -20.46 20.58 27.06
C ILE A 165 -21.80 20.37 27.77
N GLY A 166 -22.87 20.11 27.01
CA GLY A 166 -24.19 19.75 27.54
C GLY A 166 -24.21 18.46 28.38
N LEU A 167 -23.29 17.53 28.14
CA LEU A 167 -23.14 16.32 28.97
C LEU A 167 -22.44 16.61 30.30
N VAL A 168 -21.43 17.50 30.29
CA VAL A 168 -20.80 18.02 31.52
C VAL A 168 -21.84 18.79 32.35
N TYR A 169 -22.68 19.59 31.69
CA TYR A 169 -23.80 20.32 32.29
C TYR A 169 -24.76 19.42 33.08
N ASN A 170 -25.15 18.28 32.49
CA ASN A 170 -26.04 17.33 33.14
C ASN A 170 -25.39 16.60 34.32
N ARG A 171 -24.08 16.29 34.27
CA ARG A 171 -23.36 15.63 35.38
C ARG A 171 -23.01 16.58 36.53
N MET A 172 -22.89 17.88 36.28
CA MET A 172 -22.73 18.88 37.34
C MET A 172 -23.98 19.00 38.24
N GLN A 173 -25.15 18.43 37.93
CA GLN A 173 -26.29 18.45 38.87
C GLN A 173 -25.98 17.79 40.24
N PHE A 174 -25.16 16.74 40.27
CA PHE A 174 -24.90 15.95 41.48
C PHE A 174 -24.13 16.72 42.56
N PRO A 175 -22.96 17.34 42.29
CA PRO A 175 -22.23 18.12 43.28
C PRO A 175 -23.04 19.31 43.85
N PHE A 176 -23.89 19.95 43.04
CA PHE A 176 -24.69 21.09 43.51
C PHE A 176 -25.80 20.70 44.51
N THR A 177 -26.30 19.46 44.49
CA THR A 177 -27.21 18.99 45.55
C THR A 177 -26.49 18.84 46.89
N THR A 178 -25.21 18.48 46.86
CA THR A 178 -24.32 18.41 48.02
C THR A 178 -23.95 19.82 48.50
N THR A 179 -23.56 20.73 47.61
CA THR A 179 -23.29 22.15 47.93
C THR A 179 -24.52 22.84 48.50
N PHE A 180 -25.71 22.60 47.95
CA PHE A 180 -26.97 23.11 48.49
C PHE A 180 -27.24 22.59 49.91
N ARG A 181 -27.06 21.28 50.15
CA ARG A 181 -27.23 20.67 51.48
C ARG A 181 -26.21 21.22 52.49
N PHE A 182 -24.99 21.49 52.05
CA PHE A 182 -23.93 22.09 52.87
C PHE A 182 -24.20 23.56 53.20
N LEU A 183 -24.58 24.38 52.21
CA LEU A 183 -25.00 25.77 52.41
C LEU A 183 -26.23 25.85 53.32
N LEU A 184 -27.16 24.90 53.18
CA LEU A 184 -28.29 24.75 54.09
C LEU A 184 -27.82 24.43 55.52
N ASN A 185 -26.86 23.50 55.70
CA ASN A 185 -26.31 23.17 57.02
C ASN A 185 -25.61 24.37 57.66
N ILE A 186 -24.81 25.11 56.89
CA ILE A 186 -24.20 26.37 57.34
C ILE A 186 -25.33 27.30 57.79
N LEU A 187 -26.29 27.63 56.93
CA LEU A 187 -27.33 28.60 57.24
C LEU A 187 -28.30 28.14 58.34
N SER A 188 -28.55 26.84 58.49
CA SER A 188 -29.50 26.28 59.45
C SER A 188 -28.96 26.20 60.89
N GLY A 189 -27.65 26.07 61.08
CA GLY A 189 -27.02 26.12 62.42
C GLY A 189 -27.21 27.44 63.17
N TRP A 190 -27.80 28.46 62.53
CA TRP A 190 -27.98 29.81 63.09
C TRP A 190 -29.40 30.10 63.60
N ILE A 191 -30.35 29.17 63.43
CA ILE A 191 -31.77 29.38 63.77
C ILE A 191 -31.97 29.71 65.26
N GLU A 192 -31.13 29.20 66.15
CA GLU A 192 -31.29 29.39 67.61
C GLU A 192 -30.97 30.83 68.08
N ASN A 193 -30.12 31.57 67.36
CA ASN A 193 -29.64 32.90 67.77
C ASN A 193 -30.44 34.08 67.20
N ILE A 194 -31.12 33.91 66.04
CA ILE A 194 -31.95 34.96 65.39
C ILE A 194 -33.28 35.19 66.16
N VAL A 195 -33.59 34.31 67.11
CA VAL A 195 -34.92 34.22 67.75
C VAL A 195 -35.01 35.06 69.03
N ILE A 196 -33.94 35.74 69.43
CA ILE A 196 -33.87 36.54 70.66
C ILE A 196 -34.36 37.97 70.40
N PHE A 197 -35.66 38.14 70.10
CA PHE A 197 -36.33 39.43 70.31
C PHE A 197 -37.64 39.19 71.04
N VAL A 198 -37.68 39.58 72.32
CA VAL A 198 -38.89 39.57 73.14
C VAL A 198 -39.66 40.85 72.81
N ILE A 199 -40.65 40.77 71.94
CA ILE A 199 -41.66 41.83 71.84
C ILE A 199 -42.42 41.82 73.19
N ARG A 200 -42.36 42.92 73.95
CA ARG A 200 -43.37 43.17 74.99
C ARG A 200 -44.68 43.46 74.27
N ILE A 201 -45.48 42.42 74.05
CA ILE A 201 -46.72 42.51 73.29
C ILE A 201 -47.79 43.17 74.16
N PHE A 202 -48.11 44.44 73.86
CA PHE A 202 -49.37 45.07 74.28
C PHE A 202 -50.39 45.14 73.11
N HIS A 203 -50.02 44.76 71.88
CA HIS A 203 -50.87 44.78 70.68
C HIS A 203 -50.63 43.58 69.73
N PRO A 204 -51.67 43.09 69.01
CA PRO A 204 -51.52 42.01 68.03
C PRO A 204 -50.49 42.33 66.95
N VAL A 205 -49.73 41.31 66.54
CA VAL A 205 -48.74 41.41 65.46
C VAL A 205 -49.29 40.72 64.21
N ASP A 206 -49.40 41.44 63.10
CA ASP A 206 -49.74 40.84 61.81
C ASP A 206 -48.50 40.19 61.16
N ILE A 207 -48.48 38.87 61.17
CA ILE A 207 -47.37 38.04 60.65
C ILE A 207 -47.27 38.10 59.11
N ASN A 208 -48.37 38.43 58.43
CA ASN A 208 -48.37 38.57 56.97
C ASN A 208 -48.05 40.00 56.52
N SER A 209 -47.92 40.96 57.44
CA SER A 209 -47.52 42.31 57.05
C SER A 209 -46.11 42.34 56.45
N LYS A 210 -45.94 43.17 55.41
CA LYS A 210 -44.60 43.47 54.85
C LYS A 210 -43.68 44.05 55.92
N GLU A 211 -44.21 44.85 56.83
CA GLU A 211 -43.42 45.48 57.89
C GLU A 211 -42.81 44.44 58.84
N TRP A 212 -43.60 43.49 59.34
CA TRP A 212 -43.10 42.47 60.26
C TRP A 212 -42.11 41.53 59.56
N ARG A 213 -42.45 41.04 58.37
CA ARG A 213 -41.55 40.16 57.59
C ARG A 213 -40.29 40.88 57.10
N GLY A 214 -40.38 42.18 56.81
CA GLY A 214 -39.25 43.02 56.44
C GLY A 214 -38.26 43.16 57.59
N LYS A 215 -38.75 43.38 58.82
CA LYS A 215 -37.89 43.36 60.03
C LYS A 215 -37.23 41.98 60.23
N VAL A 216 -37.96 40.89 60.03
CA VAL A 216 -37.37 39.53 60.09
C VAL A 216 -36.32 39.33 59.00
N ALA A 217 -36.56 39.81 57.77
CA ALA A 217 -35.59 39.72 56.68
C ALA A 217 -34.32 40.52 56.94
N GLU A 218 -34.46 41.73 57.50
CA GLU A 218 -33.33 42.59 57.86
C GLU A 218 -32.46 41.94 58.95
N GLU A 219 -33.09 41.33 59.97
CA GLU A 219 -32.35 40.56 60.97
C GLU A 219 -31.60 39.36 60.36
N ILE A 220 -32.19 38.67 59.39
CA ILE A 220 -31.53 37.58 58.64
C ILE A 220 -30.33 38.14 57.85
N TYR A 221 -30.51 39.26 57.14
CA TYR A 221 -29.47 39.90 56.35
C TYR A 221 -28.28 40.36 57.21
N GLN A 222 -28.53 41.09 58.30
CA GLN A 222 -27.46 41.55 59.20
C GLN A 222 -26.64 40.38 59.77
N LYS A 223 -27.31 39.26 60.09
CA LYS A 223 -26.62 38.06 60.57
C LYS A 223 -25.81 37.34 59.49
N ILE A 224 -26.28 37.37 58.25
CA ILE A 224 -25.51 36.91 57.09
C ILE A 224 -24.29 37.82 56.86
N LEU A 225 -24.46 39.14 56.98
CA LEU A 225 -23.41 40.15 56.80
C LEU A 225 -22.28 39.97 57.84
N GLU A 226 -22.63 39.85 59.13
CA GLU A 226 -21.69 39.61 60.23
C GLU A 226 -20.78 38.38 59.99
N ARG A 227 -21.26 37.40 59.24
CA ARG A 227 -20.58 36.12 58.99
C ARG A 227 -20.21 35.90 57.52
N ARG A 228 -20.33 36.94 56.69
CA ARG A 228 -20.10 36.87 55.23
C ARG A 228 -18.78 36.21 54.89
N GLN A 229 -17.69 36.60 55.57
CA GLN A 229 -16.36 36.04 55.34
C GLN A 229 -16.30 34.53 55.59
N LYS A 230 -17.01 34.04 56.61
CA LYS A 230 -17.06 32.60 56.92
C LYS A 230 -17.89 31.83 55.89
N ILE A 231 -18.98 32.42 55.39
CA ILE A 231 -19.81 31.83 54.33
C ILE A 231 -19.01 31.74 53.02
N LEU A 232 -18.31 32.81 52.66
CA LEU A 232 -17.42 32.85 51.49
C LEU A 232 -16.32 31.80 51.58
N ALA A 233 -15.58 31.76 52.69
CA ALA A 233 -14.48 30.82 52.86
C ALA A 233 -14.94 29.36 52.71
N LEU A 234 -16.06 28.98 53.34
CA LEU A 234 -16.58 27.61 53.28
C LEU A 234 -17.15 27.25 51.90
N ALA A 235 -17.84 28.18 51.24
CA ALA A 235 -18.37 27.95 49.90
C ALA A 235 -17.24 27.81 48.87
N LEU A 236 -16.22 28.67 48.96
CA LEU A 236 -15.02 28.59 48.12
C LEU A 236 -14.27 27.28 48.35
N GLU A 237 -14.01 26.90 49.60
CA GLU A 237 -13.30 25.66 49.93
C GLU A 237 -13.97 24.42 49.30
N GLU A 238 -15.28 24.27 49.47
CA GLU A 238 -16.00 23.09 48.96
C GLU A 238 -16.05 23.06 47.42
N ILE A 239 -16.38 24.19 46.79
CA ILE A 239 -16.50 24.26 45.32
C ILE A 239 -15.12 24.09 44.68
N LEU A 240 -14.09 24.76 45.20
CA LEU A 240 -12.73 24.63 44.68
C LEU A 240 -12.16 23.23 44.88
N ASN A 241 -12.53 22.52 45.96
CA ASN A 241 -12.13 21.13 46.14
C ASN A 241 -12.72 20.20 45.06
N ILE A 242 -14.00 20.39 44.70
CA ILE A 242 -14.65 19.65 43.61
C ILE A 242 -13.99 19.98 42.25
N CYS A 243 -13.71 21.26 42.01
CA CYS A 243 -13.01 21.70 40.80
C CYS A 243 -11.58 21.15 40.73
N TRP A 244 -10.87 21.07 41.86
CA TRP A 244 -9.54 20.47 41.95
C TRP A 244 -9.58 18.97 41.62
N GLN A 245 -10.50 18.19 42.20
CA GLN A 245 -10.66 16.78 41.86
C GLN A 245 -10.94 16.58 40.36
N THR A 246 -11.85 17.39 39.81
CA THR A 246 -12.15 17.38 38.37
C THR A 246 -10.91 17.69 37.54
N THR A 247 -10.08 18.64 37.99
CA THR A 247 -8.83 19.01 37.33
C THR A 247 -7.82 17.86 37.33
N GLU A 248 -7.71 17.12 38.43
CA GLU A 248 -6.84 15.94 38.51
C GLU A 248 -7.33 14.81 37.59
N ASP A 249 -8.63 14.55 37.54
CA ASP A 249 -9.22 13.57 36.60
C ASP A 249 -8.94 13.97 35.14
N LEU A 250 -9.07 15.26 34.81
CA LEU A 250 -8.77 15.78 33.47
C LEU A 250 -7.27 15.68 33.14
N LYS A 251 -6.37 15.87 34.12
CA LYS A 251 -4.93 15.68 33.93
C LYS A 251 -4.59 14.23 33.61
N ASP A 252 -5.24 13.25 34.26
CA ASP A 252 -5.08 11.84 33.92
C ASP A 252 -5.52 11.56 32.47
N ILE A 253 -6.68 12.07 32.07
CA ILE A 253 -7.18 11.96 30.69
C ILE A 253 -6.17 12.59 29.71
N GLN A 254 -5.67 13.80 30.01
CA GLN A 254 -4.68 14.48 29.16
C GLN A 254 -3.40 13.66 29.03
N HIS A 255 -2.93 13.05 30.12
CA HIS A 255 -1.76 12.18 30.10
C HIS A 255 -1.97 10.98 29.17
N ARG A 256 -3.11 10.29 29.28
CA ARG A 256 -3.45 9.15 28.43
C ARG A 256 -3.60 9.54 26.95
N LEU A 257 -4.16 10.73 26.68
CA LEU A 257 -4.22 11.28 25.32
C LEU A 257 -2.83 11.55 24.76
N LYS A 258 -1.91 12.13 25.54
CA LYS A 258 -0.50 12.33 25.14
C LYS A 258 0.20 11.01 24.83
N GLU A 259 0.00 9.99 25.66
CA GLU A 259 0.54 8.66 25.41
C GLU A 259 0.01 8.05 24.12
N PHE A 260 -1.30 8.15 23.88
CA PHE A 260 -1.91 7.64 22.66
C PHE A 260 -1.44 8.43 21.43
N LYS A 261 -1.36 9.76 21.51
CA LYS A 261 -0.82 10.64 20.47
C LYS A 261 0.58 10.23 20.03
N ARG A 262 1.45 9.87 20.98
CA ARG A 262 2.80 9.35 20.69
C ARG A 262 2.77 8.02 19.93
N LYS A 263 1.79 7.15 20.21
CA LYS A 263 1.63 5.85 19.53
C LYS A 263 1.10 5.97 18.10
N VAL A 264 0.37 7.04 17.79
CA VAL A 264 -0.21 7.29 16.46
C VAL A 264 0.50 8.40 15.69
N LEU A 265 1.75 8.73 16.06
CA LEU A 265 2.53 9.76 15.37
C LEU A 265 2.69 9.38 13.89
N PRO A 266 2.12 10.15 12.94
CA PRO A 266 2.19 9.80 11.53
C PRO A 266 3.60 10.05 11.01
N SER A 267 3.98 9.32 9.97
CA SER A 267 5.23 9.59 9.26
C SER A 267 5.17 10.95 8.56
N ASP A 268 6.28 11.69 8.56
CA ASP A 268 6.37 12.95 7.84
C ASP A 268 6.44 12.69 6.33
N GLN A 269 5.31 12.88 5.64
CA GLN A 269 5.24 12.72 4.19
C GLN A 269 6.25 13.61 3.46
N LYS A 270 6.59 14.79 3.97
CA LYS A 270 7.62 15.64 3.34
C LYS A 270 8.99 14.98 3.42
N GLN A 271 9.31 14.35 4.55
CA GLN A 271 10.54 13.57 4.70
C GLN A 271 10.54 12.34 3.79
N ILE A 272 9.41 11.63 3.70
CA ILE A 272 9.25 10.48 2.80
C ILE A 272 9.42 10.90 1.33
N ILE A 273 8.83 12.03 0.92
CA ILE A 273 8.96 12.57 -0.44
C ILE A 273 10.41 12.94 -0.75
N LYS A 274 11.15 13.53 0.20
CA LYS A 274 12.59 13.79 0.02
C LYS A 274 13.35 12.51 -0.29
N GLU A 275 12.99 11.40 0.36
CA GLU A 275 13.58 10.09 0.07
C GLU A 275 13.25 9.61 -1.34
N TRP A 276 12.00 9.75 -1.76
CA TRP A 276 11.60 9.38 -3.13
C TRP A 276 12.34 10.17 -4.20
N LEU A 277 12.54 11.47 -3.98
CA LEU A 277 13.21 12.35 -4.95
C LEU A 277 14.65 11.92 -5.23
N LYS A 278 15.35 11.31 -4.26
CA LYS A 278 16.70 10.76 -4.45
C LYS A 278 16.77 9.68 -5.52
N ARG A 279 15.63 9.08 -5.89
CA ARG A 279 15.61 8.09 -6.98
C ARG A 279 15.95 8.74 -8.31
N ASP A 280 15.50 9.97 -8.60
CA ASP A 280 15.65 10.59 -9.92
C ASP A 280 17.05 11.22 -10.06
N VAL A 281 18.01 10.37 -10.44
CA VAL A 281 19.44 10.74 -10.49
C VAL A 281 19.87 11.36 -11.82
N LEU A 282 19.01 11.34 -12.85
CA LEU A 282 19.35 11.72 -14.21
C LEU A 282 18.80 13.10 -14.57
N GLN A 283 19.69 14.00 -15.00
CA GLN A 283 19.37 15.32 -15.54
C GLN A 283 19.11 15.27 -17.06
N ASP A 284 19.98 14.61 -17.82
CA ASP A 284 19.86 14.48 -19.28
C ASP A 284 19.52 13.05 -19.70
N LYS A 285 18.23 12.76 -19.75
CA LYS A 285 17.73 11.44 -20.16
C LYS A 285 17.92 11.15 -21.65
N LYS A 286 18.04 12.18 -22.50
CA LYS A 286 18.14 12.02 -23.97
C LYS A 286 19.49 11.49 -24.39
N ALA A 287 20.56 11.92 -23.69
CA ALA A 287 21.91 11.43 -23.94
C ALA A 287 22.03 9.90 -23.84
N LEU A 288 21.14 9.26 -23.06
CA LEU A 288 21.18 7.82 -22.80
C LEU A 288 20.25 6.98 -23.69
N GLU A 289 19.46 7.59 -24.57
CA GLU A 289 18.52 6.87 -25.45
C GLU A 289 19.24 5.96 -26.46
N ASN A 290 20.50 6.28 -26.79
CA ASN A 290 21.31 5.57 -27.79
C ASN A 290 22.17 4.43 -27.20
N HIS A 291 22.02 4.12 -25.90
CA HIS A 291 22.84 3.13 -25.19
C HIS A 291 22.03 1.88 -24.82
N PRO A 292 21.81 0.93 -25.75
CA PRO A 292 21.02 -0.28 -25.51
C PRO A 292 21.68 -1.28 -24.55
N SER A 293 22.95 -1.08 -24.22
CA SER A 293 23.70 -1.84 -23.22
C SER A 293 23.19 -1.57 -21.80
N ILE A 294 22.63 -0.38 -21.52
CA ILE A 294 22.04 -0.03 -20.23
C ILE A 294 20.71 -0.77 -20.07
N MET A 295 20.69 -1.78 -19.20
CA MET A 295 19.48 -2.55 -18.93
C MET A 295 18.56 -1.80 -17.96
N GLN A 296 19.12 -1.38 -16.82
CA GLN A 296 18.40 -0.74 -15.73
C GLN A 296 19.39 -0.05 -14.78
N TYR A 297 18.91 0.85 -13.92
CA TYR A 297 19.65 1.27 -12.74
C TYR A 297 18.74 1.29 -11.51
N ILE A 298 19.35 1.15 -10.32
CA ILE A 298 18.68 1.31 -9.03
C ILE A 298 19.47 2.34 -8.21
N ALA A 299 18.75 3.32 -7.67
CA ALA A 299 19.27 4.25 -6.67
C ALA A 299 18.65 3.91 -5.30
N GLY A 300 19.50 3.70 -4.28
CA GLY A 300 19.05 3.25 -2.97
C GLY A 300 20.16 3.18 -1.92
N HIS A 301 19.92 2.38 -0.89
CA HIS A 301 20.86 2.11 0.20
C HIS A 301 21.37 0.68 0.15
N ARG A 302 22.68 0.52 0.38
CA ARG A 302 23.23 -0.77 0.83
C ARG A 302 22.68 -1.12 2.22
N LEU A 303 22.85 -2.38 2.64
CA LEU A 303 22.40 -2.85 3.96
C LEU A 303 23.07 -2.12 5.15
N ASP A 304 24.26 -1.54 4.94
CA ASP A 304 24.97 -0.71 5.93
C ASP A 304 24.50 0.76 5.95
N GLY A 305 23.56 1.13 5.06
CA GLY A 305 22.98 2.47 4.95
C GLY A 305 23.67 3.35 3.90
N GLN A 306 24.79 2.94 3.30
CA GLN A 306 25.52 3.75 2.33
C GLN A 306 24.67 3.99 1.06
N PRO A 307 24.44 5.25 0.64
CA PRO A 307 23.77 5.57 -0.62
C PRO A 307 24.57 5.09 -1.83
N VAL A 308 23.89 4.44 -2.78
CA VAL A 308 24.49 3.94 -4.02
C VAL A 308 23.52 4.01 -5.20
N VAL A 309 24.07 4.29 -6.39
CA VAL A 309 23.44 4.11 -7.69
C VAL A 309 24.14 2.96 -8.38
N LYS A 310 23.43 1.85 -8.59
CA LYS A 310 23.92 0.71 -9.36
C LYS A 310 23.33 0.73 -10.76
N VAL A 311 24.18 0.71 -11.78
CA VAL A 311 23.80 0.68 -13.19
C VAL A 311 24.14 -0.70 -13.75
N PHE A 312 23.13 -1.41 -14.24
CA PHE A 312 23.27 -2.75 -14.79
C PHE A 312 23.44 -2.65 -16.30
N LEU A 313 24.64 -3.00 -16.77
CA LEU A 313 25.00 -3.03 -18.18
C LEU A 313 25.00 -4.48 -18.65
N ARG A 314 24.43 -4.74 -19.82
CA ARG A 314 24.39 -6.07 -20.43
C ARG A 314 25.80 -6.65 -20.59
N ASP A 315 26.72 -5.80 -21.02
CA ASP A 315 28.13 -6.08 -21.29
C ASP A 315 28.96 -4.84 -20.94
N ASN A 316 30.29 -4.96 -21.04
CA ASN A 316 31.18 -3.86 -20.68
C ASN A 316 31.16 -2.76 -21.75
N ASP A 317 30.32 -1.76 -21.53
CA ASP A 317 30.19 -0.59 -22.39
C ASP A 317 30.74 0.66 -21.69
N LYS A 318 31.94 1.10 -22.09
CA LYS A 318 32.61 2.26 -21.48
C LYS A 318 31.96 3.59 -21.87
N ASP A 319 31.43 3.67 -23.09
CA ASP A 319 30.82 4.91 -23.58
C ASP A 319 29.50 5.14 -22.84
N ALA A 320 28.70 4.08 -22.66
CA ALA A 320 27.50 4.13 -21.82
C ALA A 320 27.82 4.52 -20.36
N GLN A 321 28.93 4.04 -19.79
CA GLN A 321 29.36 4.42 -18.43
C GLN A 321 29.69 5.91 -18.31
N ILE A 322 30.46 6.44 -19.27
CA ILE A 322 30.85 7.85 -19.31
C ILE A 322 29.60 8.72 -19.48
N ASP A 323 28.75 8.39 -20.44
CA ASP A 323 27.54 9.17 -20.72
C ASP A 323 26.54 9.10 -19.58
N PHE A 324 26.37 7.93 -18.93
CA PHE A 324 25.53 7.81 -17.74
C PHE A 324 26.04 8.70 -16.61
N LYS A 325 27.35 8.71 -16.36
CA LYS A 325 27.97 9.56 -15.35
C LYS A 325 27.77 11.04 -15.66
N ASN A 326 27.93 11.45 -16.91
CA ASN A 326 27.73 12.83 -17.36
C ASN A 326 26.26 13.26 -17.32
N ALA A 327 25.33 12.31 -17.48
CA ALA A 327 23.89 12.56 -17.42
C ALA A 327 23.35 12.65 -15.99
N CYS A 328 24.12 12.25 -14.98
CA CYS A 328 23.71 12.30 -13.57
C CYS A 328 23.78 13.73 -13.00
N TYR A 329 22.93 14.02 -12.03
CA TYR A 329 23.17 15.15 -11.11
C TYR A 329 24.47 14.92 -10.31
N ASP A 330 25.00 15.97 -9.69
CA ASP A 330 26.09 15.82 -8.73
C ASP A 330 25.64 14.91 -7.56
N LEU A 331 26.21 13.70 -7.53
CA LEU A 331 25.92 12.64 -6.57
C LEU A 331 26.76 12.81 -5.30
N GLU A 332 26.61 13.94 -4.59
CA GLU A 332 27.28 14.15 -3.30
C GLU A 332 26.94 12.99 -2.34
N ASP A 333 27.97 12.40 -1.72
CA ASP A 333 27.88 11.28 -0.78
C ASP A 333 27.19 10.00 -1.29
N THR A 334 27.01 9.85 -2.60
CA THR A 334 26.39 8.67 -3.23
C THR A 334 27.36 7.97 -4.17
N GLU A 335 27.60 6.67 -3.94
CA GLU A 335 28.50 5.88 -4.78
C GLU A 335 27.84 5.53 -6.12
N LEU A 336 28.59 5.59 -7.22
CA LEU A 336 28.12 5.14 -8.54
C LEU A 336 28.87 3.86 -8.93
N GLU A 337 28.14 2.76 -9.06
CA GLU A 337 28.66 1.43 -9.39
C GLU A 337 28.09 0.94 -10.73
N PHE A 338 28.95 0.41 -11.59
CA PHE A 338 28.55 -0.23 -12.84
C PHE A 338 28.72 -1.74 -12.73
N VAL A 339 27.65 -2.48 -13.03
CA VAL A 339 27.60 -3.93 -12.97
C VAL A 339 27.59 -4.47 -14.39
N ASN A 340 28.64 -5.21 -14.77
CA ASN A 340 28.66 -6.00 -15.99
C ASN A 340 27.86 -7.30 -15.75
N VAL A 341 26.65 -7.34 -16.28
CA VAL A 341 25.69 -8.44 -16.10
C VAL A 341 26.19 -9.72 -16.78
N ALA A 342 26.87 -9.63 -17.92
CA ALA A 342 27.48 -10.79 -18.59
C ALA A 342 28.57 -11.44 -17.72
N GLU A 343 29.43 -10.66 -17.07
CA GLU A 343 30.45 -11.19 -16.15
C GLU A 343 29.81 -11.80 -14.89
N LYS A 344 28.83 -11.12 -14.30
CA LYS A 344 28.12 -11.59 -13.09
C LYS A 344 27.26 -12.84 -13.36
N SER A 345 26.89 -13.08 -14.61
CA SER A 345 26.04 -14.23 -15.01
C SER A 345 26.64 -15.58 -14.61
N MET A 346 27.96 -15.76 -14.71
CA MET A 346 28.62 -17.01 -14.38
C MET A 346 28.51 -17.36 -12.90
N GLU A 347 28.66 -16.36 -12.02
CA GLU A 347 28.51 -16.55 -10.58
C GLU A 347 27.06 -16.89 -10.21
N ILE A 348 26.09 -16.18 -10.80
CA ILE A 348 24.67 -16.46 -10.57
C ILE A 348 24.28 -17.85 -11.04
N GLN A 349 24.76 -18.28 -12.21
CA GLN A 349 24.50 -19.63 -12.73
C GLN A 349 25.03 -20.71 -11.78
N ARG A 350 26.28 -20.56 -11.30
CA ARG A 350 26.89 -21.49 -10.34
C ARG A 350 26.09 -21.57 -9.03
N GLN A 351 25.62 -20.44 -8.52
CA GLN A 351 24.76 -20.41 -7.32
C GLN A 351 23.40 -21.06 -7.59
N ALA A 352 22.80 -20.79 -8.75
CA ALA A 352 21.54 -21.38 -9.16
C ALA A 352 21.65 -22.91 -9.30
N GLU A 353 22.73 -23.44 -9.85
CA GLU A 353 22.98 -24.89 -9.96
C GLU A 353 23.07 -25.59 -8.62
N LYS A 354 23.75 -24.97 -7.64
CA LYS A 354 23.76 -25.47 -6.26
C LYS A 354 22.34 -25.58 -5.72
N MET A 355 21.51 -24.55 -5.92
CA MET A 355 20.11 -24.57 -5.49
C MET A 355 19.28 -25.60 -6.25
N LYS A 356 19.48 -25.76 -7.56
CA LYS A 356 18.80 -26.75 -8.39
C LYS A 356 19.08 -28.17 -7.92
N LEU A 357 20.32 -28.47 -7.57
CA LEU A 357 20.69 -29.78 -7.03
C LEU A 357 19.93 -30.07 -5.72
N CYS A 358 19.83 -29.08 -4.83
CA CYS A 358 19.03 -29.18 -3.61
C CYS A 358 17.53 -29.36 -3.94
N GLU A 359 16.97 -28.59 -4.87
CA GLU A 359 15.56 -28.70 -5.29
C GLU A 359 15.23 -30.07 -5.93
N ARG A 360 16.17 -30.70 -6.63
CA ARG A 360 15.99 -32.06 -7.18
C ARG A 360 15.97 -33.12 -6.09
N ASN A 361 16.77 -32.95 -5.04
CA ASN A 361 16.86 -33.90 -3.93
C ASN A 361 15.75 -33.71 -2.89
N ALA A 362 15.12 -32.54 -2.85
CA ALA A 362 14.05 -32.22 -1.92
C ALA A 362 12.75 -32.99 -2.23
N PRO A 363 11.91 -33.28 -1.23
CA PRO A 363 10.61 -33.90 -1.43
C PRO A 363 9.72 -33.11 -2.41
N ALA A 364 8.92 -33.82 -3.20
CA ALA A 364 7.94 -33.18 -4.07
C ALA A 364 6.90 -32.40 -3.24
N ILE A 365 6.55 -31.19 -3.69
CA ILE A 365 5.50 -30.38 -3.09
C ILE A 365 4.15 -31.01 -3.46
N ASP A 366 3.31 -31.30 -2.47
CA ASP A 366 1.99 -31.82 -2.75
C ASP A 366 1.12 -30.80 -3.51
N LYS A 367 0.14 -31.30 -4.27
CA LYS A 367 -0.70 -30.48 -5.15
C LYS A 367 -1.46 -29.38 -4.40
N LYS A 368 -1.88 -29.64 -3.15
CA LYS A 368 -2.63 -28.66 -2.35
C LYS A 368 -1.71 -27.50 -1.96
N THR A 369 -0.55 -27.79 -1.37
CA THR A 369 0.43 -26.76 -0.99
C THR A 369 0.91 -25.96 -2.19
N ARG A 370 1.21 -26.62 -3.33
CA ARG A 370 1.58 -25.93 -4.57
C ARG A 370 0.49 -24.96 -5.04
N ASN A 371 -0.77 -25.40 -5.02
CA ASN A 371 -1.90 -24.55 -5.41
C ASN A 371 -2.11 -23.37 -4.46
N GLU A 372 -1.94 -23.57 -3.15
CA GLU A 372 -2.01 -22.49 -2.14
C GLU A 372 -0.93 -21.42 -2.38
N ILE A 373 0.32 -21.82 -2.56
CA ILE A 373 1.41 -20.87 -2.85
C ILE A 373 1.20 -20.18 -4.20
N LYS A 374 0.75 -20.92 -5.23
CA LYS A 374 0.43 -20.36 -6.54
C LYS A 374 -0.66 -19.29 -6.45
N GLN A 375 -1.71 -19.53 -5.65
CA GLN A 375 -2.78 -18.57 -5.40
C GLN A 375 -2.23 -17.31 -4.71
N VAL A 376 -1.34 -17.45 -3.73
CA VAL A 376 -0.67 -16.30 -3.08
C VAL A 376 0.13 -15.47 -4.09
N ILE A 377 0.89 -16.12 -4.99
CA ILE A 377 1.63 -15.42 -6.06
C ILE A 377 0.66 -14.67 -6.99
N GLN A 378 -0.47 -15.28 -7.35
CA GLN A 378 -1.47 -14.67 -8.23
C GLN A 378 -2.18 -13.47 -7.58
N GLU A 379 -2.54 -13.57 -6.30
CA GLU A 379 -3.26 -12.52 -5.57
C GLU A 379 -2.35 -11.35 -5.19
N HIS A 380 -1.11 -11.62 -4.77
CA HIS A 380 -0.21 -10.61 -4.23
C HIS A 380 0.89 -10.17 -5.19
N GLY A 381 1.22 -10.95 -6.22
CA GLY A 381 2.40 -10.70 -7.05
C GLY A 381 2.40 -9.35 -7.77
N GLY A 382 1.22 -8.86 -8.20
CA GLY A 382 1.08 -7.52 -8.77
C GLY A 382 1.43 -6.40 -7.78
N LYS A 383 0.99 -6.53 -6.52
CA LYS A 383 1.36 -5.61 -5.43
C LYS A 383 2.85 -5.70 -5.15
N ILE A 384 3.41 -6.90 -5.05
CA ILE A 384 4.83 -7.13 -4.79
C ILE A 384 5.73 -6.49 -5.87
N TYR A 385 5.46 -6.70 -7.16
CA TYR A 385 6.21 -6.04 -8.24
C TYR A 385 6.08 -4.51 -8.23
N ALA A 386 4.94 -3.99 -7.81
CA ALA A 386 4.75 -2.55 -7.68
C ALA A 386 5.49 -1.98 -6.46
N THR A 387 5.55 -2.71 -5.36
CA THR A 387 6.21 -2.29 -4.12
C THR A 387 7.74 -2.35 -4.23
N TYR A 388 8.29 -3.36 -4.91
CA TYR A 388 9.72 -3.62 -4.94
C TYR A 388 10.29 -3.50 -6.35
N SER A 389 10.99 -2.39 -6.63
CA SER A 389 11.54 -2.11 -7.96
C SER A 389 12.72 -3.00 -8.35
N ASN A 390 13.36 -3.60 -7.35
CA ASN A 390 14.49 -4.51 -7.48
C ASN A 390 14.09 -5.95 -7.88
N LEU A 391 12.80 -6.31 -7.77
CA LEU A 391 12.33 -7.65 -8.13
C LEU A 391 12.14 -7.84 -9.63
N VAL A 392 12.62 -8.96 -10.15
CA VAL A 392 12.56 -9.34 -11.57
C VAL A 392 11.79 -10.64 -11.82
N GLY A 393 11.57 -11.47 -10.81
CA GLY A 393 10.92 -12.77 -10.97
C GLY A 393 10.35 -13.31 -9.67
N MET A 394 9.30 -14.13 -9.75
CA MET A 394 8.82 -14.94 -8.62
C MET A 394 8.45 -16.34 -9.10
N ARG A 395 8.67 -17.35 -8.26
CA ARG A 395 8.21 -18.72 -8.54
C ARG A 395 8.04 -19.53 -7.25
N ILE A 396 7.54 -20.75 -7.37
CA ILE A 396 7.52 -21.70 -6.26
C ILE A 396 8.90 -22.37 -6.15
N GLY A 397 9.46 -22.40 -4.94
CA GLY A 397 10.69 -23.13 -4.61
C GLY A 397 10.39 -24.32 -3.71
N LYS A 398 11.14 -25.41 -3.88
CA LYS A 398 11.08 -26.59 -2.98
C LYS A 398 11.93 -26.42 -1.72
N VAL A 399 12.96 -25.59 -1.81
CA VAL A 399 13.93 -25.32 -0.74
C VAL A 399 14.12 -23.83 -0.57
N ARG A 400 14.60 -23.40 0.59
CA ARG A 400 14.92 -21.99 0.89
C ARG A 400 16.27 -21.85 1.59
N SER A 401 16.91 -20.70 1.39
CA SER A 401 18.15 -20.34 2.08
C SER A 401 17.82 -19.67 3.42
N VAL A 402 18.35 -20.20 4.52
CA VAL A 402 18.22 -19.62 5.86
C VAL A 402 19.62 -19.44 6.45
N GLY A 403 20.13 -18.21 6.36
CA GLY A 403 21.54 -17.95 6.66
C GLY A 403 22.43 -18.69 5.66
N ASP A 404 23.33 -19.54 6.17
CA ASP A 404 24.24 -20.36 5.35
C ASP A 404 23.68 -21.77 5.06
N GLU A 405 22.51 -22.11 5.61
CA GLU A 405 21.86 -23.41 5.47
C GLU A 405 20.75 -23.40 4.40
N ILE A 406 20.48 -24.57 3.82
CA ILE A 406 19.38 -24.79 2.88
C ILE A 406 18.38 -25.73 3.55
N GLU A 407 17.13 -25.28 3.67
CA GLU A 407 16.04 -26.06 4.29
C GLU A 407 15.07 -26.58 3.22
N ASP A 408 14.66 -27.84 3.36
CA ASP A 408 13.60 -28.47 2.56
C ASP A 408 12.21 -27.95 2.98
N ASN A 409 11.93 -26.70 2.62
CA ASN A 409 10.69 -26.02 2.96
C ASN A 409 10.12 -25.28 1.74
N PRO A 410 8.91 -25.63 1.27
CA PRO A 410 8.25 -24.93 0.17
C PRO A 410 8.14 -23.42 0.43
N CYS A 411 8.51 -22.62 -0.55
CA CYS A 411 8.58 -21.17 -0.41
C CYS A 411 8.26 -20.44 -1.73
N ILE A 412 8.13 -19.11 -1.63
CA ILE A 412 8.10 -18.22 -2.79
C ILE A 412 9.54 -17.72 -3.02
N VAL A 413 10.13 -18.11 -4.14
CA VAL A 413 11.43 -17.58 -4.55
C VAL A 413 11.21 -16.19 -5.14
N LEU A 414 11.91 -15.20 -4.63
CA LEU A 414 11.94 -13.82 -5.11
C LEU A 414 13.27 -13.56 -5.80
N TYR A 415 13.26 -13.39 -7.12
CA TYR A 415 14.44 -13.02 -7.89
C TYR A 415 14.60 -11.50 -7.91
N CYS A 416 15.77 -11.00 -7.53
CA CYS A 416 16.11 -9.58 -7.51
C CYS A 416 17.42 -9.27 -8.25
N LEU A 417 17.66 -8.01 -8.63
CA LEU A 417 18.90 -7.58 -9.29
C LEU A 417 20.09 -7.54 -8.32
N ASP A 418 19.84 -7.18 -7.05
CA ASP A 418 20.85 -7.14 -5.97
C ASP A 418 20.17 -7.32 -4.60
N LYS A 419 20.45 -8.41 -3.87
CA LYS A 419 19.76 -8.71 -2.61
C LYS A 419 20.18 -7.80 -1.44
N ASN A 420 21.27 -7.05 -1.61
CA ASN A 420 21.84 -6.17 -0.59
C ASN A 420 21.48 -4.69 -0.82
N LEU A 421 20.58 -4.41 -1.77
CA LEU A 421 20.19 -3.06 -2.16
C LEU A 421 18.70 -2.81 -1.85
N ILE A 422 18.43 -1.71 -1.15
CA ILE A 422 17.08 -1.22 -0.84
C ILE A 422 16.86 0.09 -1.61
N PRO A 423 16.03 0.11 -2.67
CA PRO A 423 15.76 1.31 -3.44
C PRO A 423 15.19 2.44 -2.55
N PHE A 424 15.51 3.71 -2.84
CA PHE A 424 15.04 4.82 -2.01
C PHE A 424 13.50 4.86 -1.94
N GLY A 425 12.95 5.00 -0.74
CA GLY A 425 11.51 4.98 -0.51
C GLY A 425 10.87 3.59 -0.44
N GLU A 426 11.63 2.51 -0.66
CA GLU A 426 11.16 1.14 -0.51
C GLU A 426 11.61 0.54 0.83
N LYS A 427 10.98 -0.56 1.22
CA LYS A 427 11.38 -1.39 2.37
C LYS A 427 12.26 -2.55 1.89
N PRO A 428 13.00 -3.22 2.78
CA PRO A 428 13.66 -4.49 2.46
C PRO A 428 12.68 -5.50 1.84
N LEU A 429 13.22 -6.39 0.98
CA LEU A 429 12.44 -7.48 0.41
C LEU A 429 11.80 -8.33 1.53
N PRO A 430 10.54 -8.78 1.33
CA PRO A 430 9.79 -9.41 2.41
C PRO A 430 10.32 -10.82 2.68
N LYS A 431 10.33 -11.21 3.95
CA LYS A 431 10.65 -12.58 4.38
C LYS A 431 9.46 -13.52 4.24
N THR A 432 8.24 -12.97 4.19
CA THR A 432 7.00 -13.72 4.00
C THR A 432 6.00 -12.92 3.16
N ILE A 433 5.17 -13.61 2.38
CA ILE A 433 4.03 -13.05 1.64
C ILE A 433 2.80 -13.87 2.01
N ALA A 434 1.78 -13.23 2.59
CA ALA A 434 0.56 -13.89 3.07
C ALA A 434 0.82 -15.12 3.96
N GLY A 435 1.90 -15.09 4.76
CA GLY A 435 2.32 -16.20 5.61
C GLY A 435 3.23 -17.24 4.94
N CYS A 436 3.30 -17.28 3.60
CA CYS A 436 4.26 -18.12 2.89
C CYS A 436 5.69 -17.58 3.05
N PRO A 437 6.69 -18.42 3.36
CA PRO A 437 8.08 -17.99 3.45
C PRO A 437 8.64 -17.58 2.09
N CYS A 438 9.57 -16.63 2.08
CA CYS A 438 10.27 -16.19 0.88
C CYS A 438 11.75 -16.60 0.91
N ASP A 439 12.30 -16.90 -0.28
CA ASP A 439 13.72 -17.13 -0.52
C ASP A 439 14.22 -16.11 -1.55
N ILE A 440 15.23 -15.30 -1.19
CA ILE A 440 15.70 -14.20 -2.04
C ILE A 440 16.92 -14.67 -2.83
N ARG A 441 16.83 -14.62 -4.16
CA ARG A 441 17.90 -15.03 -5.08
C ARG A 441 18.22 -13.90 -6.05
N GLU A 442 19.48 -13.79 -6.47
CA GLU A 442 19.84 -12.83 -7.51
C GLU A 442 19.65 -13.45 -8.89
N ASP A 443 19.02 -12.71 -9.81
CA ASP A 443 18.91 -13.08 -11.22
C ASP A 443 18.59 -11.84 -12.06
N TYR A 444 18.70 -11.96 -13.38
CA TYR A 444 18.46 -10.90 -14.34
C TYR A 444 17.49 -11.41 -15.40
N VAL A 445 16.41 -10.66 -15.63
CA VAL A 445 15.45 -11.01 -16.68
C VAL A 445 15.59 -10.10 -17.89
N MET A 446 15.55 -10.70 -19.07
CA MET A 446 15.57 -9.98 -20.34
C MET A 446 14.64 -10.67 -21.33
N PHE A 447 14.02 -9.89 -22.21
CA PHE A 447 13.52 -10.45 -23.47
C PHE A 447 14.69 -11.05 -24.25
N GLY A 448 14.47 -12.14 -24.96
CA GLY A 448 15.47 -12.64 -25.90
C GLY A 448 15.63 -11.64 -27.04
N HIS A 449 16.72 -10.89 -27.07
CA HIS A 449 17.10 -9.99 -28.16
C HIS A 449 18.32 -10.55 -28.91
N CYS A 450 18.61 -10.17 -30.15
CA CYS A 450 19.74 -10.73 -30.91
C CYS A 450 21.02 -9.86 -30.86
N PRO A 451 22.18 -10.38 -30.44
CA PRO A 451 23.44 -9.63 -30.49
C PRO A 451 24.28 -9.84 -31.77
N ASN A 452 24.09 -10.92 -32.56
CA ASN A 452 25.03 -11.31 -33.64
C ASN A 452 24.34 -11.75 -34.95
N ARG A 453 25.05 -11.61 -36.09
CA ARG A 453 24.64 -12.09 -37.43
C ARG A 453 24.87 -13.61 -37.60
N CYS A 454 23.89 -14.30 -38.16
CA CYS A 454 23.91 -15.74 -38.45
C CYS A 454 24.14 -16.07 -39.94
N PRO A 455 24.58 -17.29 -40.29
CA PRO A 455 24.72 -17.73 -41.67
C PRO A 455 23.33 -17.93 -42.33
N ALA A 456 23.13 -17.27 -43.47
CA ALA A 456 21.93 -17.38 -44.28
C ALA A 456 21.74 -18.83 -44.78
N SER A 457 20.72 -19.52 -44.29
CA SER A 457 20.20 -20.70 -44.99
C SER A 457 19.12 -20.25 -45.97
N ARG A 458 19.30 -20.62 -47.24
CA ARG A 458 18.32 -20.38 -48.30
C ARG A 458 17.08 -21.22 -48.03
N GLN A 459 15.93 -20.58 -47.83
CA GLN A 459 14.61 -21.16 -48.06
C GLN A 459 13.58 -20.02 -48.20
N ASN A 460 12.63 -20.16 -49.14
CA ASN A 460 11.61 -19.15 -49.40
C ASN A 460 10.49 -19.13 -48.34
N LEU A 461 10.46 -20.10 -47.42
CA LEU A 461 9.42 -20.24 -46.39
C LEU A 461 10.05 -20.57 -45.02
N PRO A 462 9.73 -19.80 -43.97
CA PRO A 462 10.30 -20.03 -42.63
C PRO A 462 9.84 -21.35 -42.01
N GLU A 463 10.78 -22.09 -41.41
CA GLU A 463 10.54 -23.28 -40.57
C GLU A 463 10.60 -22.93 -39.07
N PRO A 464 10.04 -23.74 -38.16
CA PRO A 464 10.30 -23.63 -36.73
C PRO A 464 11.80 -23.48 -36.42
N GLY A 465 12.14 -22.46 -35.64
CA GLY A 465 13.52 -22.09 -35.30
C GLY A 465 14.23 -21.20 -36.32
N CYS A 466 13.66 -20.93 -37.50
CA CYS A 466 14.24 -19.99 -38.45
C CYS A 466 14.25 -18.56 -37.93
N SER A 467 15.25 -17.80 -38.39
CA SER A 467 15.39 -16.37 -38.09
C SER A 467 14.32 -15.53 -38.76
N ILE A 468 13.66 -14.66 -38.00
CA ILE A 468 12.69 -13.66 -38.48
C ILE A 468 12.91 -12.33 -37.79
N GLY A 469 12.39 -11.25 -38.38
CA GLY A 469 12.42 -9.94 -37.75
C GLY A 469 11.49 -8.93 -38.41
N ILE A 470 11.57 -7.69 -37.92
CA ILE A 470 10.88 -6.54 -38.49
C ILE A 470 11.76 -5.96 -39.61
N PRO A 471 11.21 -5.58 -40.77
CA PRO A 471 12.01 -5.03 -41.86
C PRO A 471 12.80 -3.80 -41.42
N SER A 472 14.05 -3.70 -41.89
CA SER A 472 14.94 -2.58 -41.59
C SER A 472 15.16 -2.30 -40.09
N VAL A 473 15.03 -3.32 -39.23
CA VAL A 473 15.29 -3.23 -37.78
C VAL A 473 16.37 -4.25 -37.39
N ASP A 474 17.36 -3.80 -36.63
CA ASP A 474 18.37 -4.66 -35.97
C ASP A 474 17.75 -5.42 -34.79
N SER A 475 16.81 -6.32 -35.10
CA SER A 475 16.21 -7.23 -34.15
C SER A 475 15.80 -8.50 -34.86
N SER A 476 16.03 -9.63 -34.18
CA SER A 476 15.58 -10.91 -34.69
C SER A 476 15.09 -11.83 -33.57
N GLY A 477 14.23 -12.74 -33.98
CA GLY A 477 13.71 -13.84 -33.18
C GLY A 477 13.59 -15.10 -34.01
N SER A 478 12.80 -16.04 -33.49
CA SER A 478 12.59 -17.35 -34.07
C SER A 478 11.14 -17.57 -34.44
N VAL A 479 10.93 -18.34 -35.49
CA VAL A 479 9.62 -18.92 -35.83
C VAL A 479 9.29 -20.00 -34.81
N GLY A 480 8.07 -19.98 -34.29
CA GLY A 480 7.61 -20.94 -33.30
C GLY A 480 6.84 -22.10 -33.92
N PHE A 481 5.53 -22.09 -33.73
CA PHE A 481 4.65 -23.13 -34.25
C PHE A 481 4.10 -22.75 -35.61
N LEU A 482 4.13 -23.68 -36.56
CA LEU A 482 3.33 -23.56 -37.77
C LEU A 482 1.85 -23.79 -37.40
N VAL A 483 0.97 -22.96 -37.96
CA VAL A 483 -0.45 -22.99 -37.63
C VAL A 483 -1.33 -22.86 -38.85
N GLU A 484 -2.53 -23.41 -38.74
CA GLU A 484 -3.62 -23.19 -39.67
C GLU A 484 -4.89 -22.86 -38.90
N PRO A 485 -5.77 -22.02 -39.44
CA PRO A 485 -7.13 -21.92 -38.93
C PRO A 485 -7.84 -23.28 -39.09
N LYS A 486 -8.68 -23.65 -38.11
CA LYS A 486 -9.54 -24.83 -38.26
C LYS A 486 -10.57 -24.65 -39.37
N ASN A 487 -10.95 -23.39 -39.63
CA ASN A 487 -11.81 -22.97 -40.73
C ASN A 487 -11.04 -22.03 -41.68
N PRO A 488 -10.32 -22.56 -42.68
CA PRO A 488 -9.52 -21.75 -43.60
C PRO A 488 -10.38 -20.81 -44.46
N THR A 489 -9.86 -19.61 -44.68
CA THR A 489 -10.46 -18.62 -45.60
C THR A 489 -9.45 -18.26 -46.69
N GLU A 490 -9.89 -17.62 -47.76
CA GLU A 490 -8.96 -17.08 -48.77
C GLU A 490 -7.98 -16.05 -48.17
N GLN A 491 -8.40 -15.36 -47.11
CA GLN A 491 -7.60 -14.33 -46.45
C GLN A 491 -6.58 -14.89 -45.47
N PHE A 492 -6.79 -16.11 -44.94
CA PHE A 492 -5.85 -16.77 -44.03
C PHE A 492 -5.99 -18.30 -44.18
N ARG A 493 -4.95 -18.91 -44.78
CA ARG A 493 -4.86 -20.37 -44.97
C ARG A 493 -3.83 -21.04 -44.07
N CYS A 494 -2.71 -20.38 -43.83
CA CYS A 494 -1.62 -20.88 -43.00
C CYS A 494 -0.75 -19.73 -42.48
N GLY A 495 0.03 -20.02 -41.45
CA GLY A 495 0.89 -19.05 -40.80
C GLY A 495 1.81 -19.69 -39.78
N PHE A 496 2.37 -18.86 -38.92
CA PHE A 496 3.11 -19.30 -37.75
C PHE A 496 2.90 -18.39 -36.54
N LEU A 497 3.16 -18.93 -35.36
CA LEU A 497 3.26 -18.19 -34.11
C LEU A 497 4.71 -17.84 -33.81
N THR A 498 4.93 -16.66 -33.24
CA THR A 498 6.20 -16.19 -32.68
C THR A 498 5.92 -15.25 -31.49
N ALA A 499 6.92 -14.56 -30.94
CA ALA A 499 6.73 -13.59 -29.86
C ALA A 499 6.29 -12.21 -30.39
N SER A 500 5.44 -11.49 -29.65
CA SER A 500 4.98 -10.14 -30.03
C SER A 500 6.12 -9.14 -30.05
N HIS A 501 7.07 -9.22 -29.10
CA HIS A 501 8.20 -8.29 -29.07
C HIS A 501 9.19 -8.48 -30.24
N VAL A 502 9.12 -9.62 -30.94
CA VAL A 502 9.89 -9.89 -32.15
C VAL A 502 9.17 -9.34 -33.39
N ALA A 503 7.84 -9.38 -33.39
CA ALA A 503 7.03 -9.15 -34.59
C ALA A 503 6.39 -7.75 -34.68
N VAL A 504 6.25 -7.02 -33.56
CA VAL A 504 5.54 -5.74 -33.51
C VAL A 504 6.43 -4.64 -32.91
N LYS A 505 6.75 -3.61 -33.69
CA LYS A 505 7.68 -2.54 -33.28
C LYS A 505 7.25 -1.82 -32.00
N ARG A 506 5.95 -1.55 -31.85
CA ARG A 506 5.33 -0.85 -30.72
C ARG A 506 4.61 -1.82 -29.75
N PHE A 507 5.07 -3.06 -29.63
CA PHE A 507 4.40 -4.13 -28.85
C PHE A 507 4.05 -3.73 -27.41
N LYS A 508 4.84 -2.85 -26.77
CA LYS A 508 4.64 -2.37 -25.40
C LYS A 508 3.27 -1.70 -25.20
N GLU A 509 2.69 -1.16 -26.26
CA GLU A 509 1.38 -0.50 -26.23
C GLU A 509 0.22 -1.50 -26.12
N LEU A 510 0.42 -2.74 -26.58
CA LEU A 510 -0.57 -3.82 -26.44
C LEU A 510 -0.81 -4.16 -24.96
N ASN A 511 0.22 -4.09 -24.12
CA ASN A 511 0.10 -4.32 -22.68
C ASN A 511 -0.74 -3.23 -21.97
N HIS A 512 -0.62 -1.97 -22.39
CA HIS A 512 -1.32 -0.84 -21.75
C HIS A 512 -2.84 -0.95 -21.88
N HIS A 513 -3.31 -1.42 -23.04
CA HIS A 513 -4.73 -1.56 -23.34
C HIS A 513 -5.30 -2.93 -22.98
N LYS A 514 -4.44 -3.89 -22.58
CA LYS A 514 -4.79 -5.29 -22.34
C LYS A 514 -5.63 -5.88 -23.49
N SER A 515 -5.31 -5.49 -24.72
CA SER A 515 -6.11 -5.80 -25.90
C SER A 515 -5.26 -6.52 -26.95
N LEU A 516 -5.91 -7.42 -27.68
CA LEU A 516 -5.37 -7.98 -28.92
C LEU A 516 -5.03 -6.86 -29.92
N LEU A 517 -4.08 -7.12 -30.84
CA LEU A 517 -3.69 -6.19 -31.90
C LEU A 517 -4.90 -5.72 -32.70
N SER A 518 -5.80 -6.64 -33.06
CA SER A 518 -7.04 -6.36 -33.81
C SER A 518 -7.99 -5.37 -33.13
N MET A 519 -7.90 -5.23 -31.80
CA MET A 519 -8.69 -4.30 -30.99
C MET A 519 -7.91 -3.04 -30.59
N SER A 520 -6.65 -2.93 -31.01
CA SER A 520 -5.78 -1.80 -30.69
C SER A 520 -5.69 -0.82 -31.86
N HIS A 521 -5.25 0.41 -31.58
CA HIS A 521 -5.01 1.39 -32.65
C HIS A 521 -3.86 0.98 -33.59
N LEU A 522 -2.99 0.06 -33.17
CA LEU A 522 -1.92 -0.50 -33.99
C LEU A 522 -2.45 -1.40 -35.11
N SER A 523 -3.73 -1.82 -35.07
CA SER A 523 -4.38 -2.55 -36.18
C SER A 523 -4.46 -1.75 -37.48
N LEU A 524 -4.32 -0.42 -37.41
CA LEU A 524 -4.31 0.47 -38.57
C LEU A 524 -2.96 0.49 -39.29
N GLU A 525 -1.90 -0.04 -38.67
CA GLU A 525 -0.56 -0.11 -39.21
C GLU A 525 -0.31 -1.50 -39.83
N GLU A 526 0.49 -1.55 -40.90
CA GLU A 526 1.03 -2.82 -41.38
C GLU A 526 2.22 -3.26 -40.52
N HIS A 527 2.35 -4.57 -40.37
CA HIS A 527 3.34 -5.23 -39.52
C HIS A 527 3.96 -6.39 -40.31
N PRO A 528 4.69 -6.10 -41.38
CA PRO A 528 5.34 -7.11 -42.21
C PRO A 528 6.46 -7.82 -41.44
N ILE A 529 6.71 -9.07 -41.80
CA ILE A 529 7.77 -9.91 -41.24
C ILE A 529 8.73 -10.34 -42.35
N VAL A 530 10.02 -10.22 -42.08
CA VAL A 530 11.10 -10.64 -43.00
C VAL A 530 11.74 -11.94 -42.54
N HIS A 531 12.11 -12.77 -43.52
CA HIS A 531 12.88 -14.00 -43.32
C HIS A 531 13.92 -14.18 -44.44
N PRO A 532 15.20 -14.41 -44.09
CA PRO A 532 15.78 -14.25 -42.75
C PRO A 532 15.58 -12.83 -42.19
N SER A 533 15.85 -12.63 -40.89
CA SER A 533 15.80 -11.29 -40.30
C SER A 533 16.70 -10.30 -41.05
N TRP A 534 16.41 -8.99 -40.97
CA TRP A 534 17.22 -7.95 -41.62
C TRP A 534 18.72 -8.07 -41.26
N GLN A 535 19.00 -8.27 -39.97
CA GLN A 535 20.33 -8.47 -39.43
C GLN A 535 21.05 -9.72 -40.00
N ASP A 536 20.30 -10.79 -40.28
CA ASP A 536 20.84 -12.08 -40.76
C ASP A 536 20.87 -12.18 -42.30
N ASN A 537 20.15 -11.31 -43.00
CA ASN A 537 20.06 -11.30 -44.46
C ASN A 537 20.95 -10.24 -45.13
N GLY A 538 22.04 -9.83 -44.46
CA GLY A 538 22.93 -8.80 -44.98
C GLY A 538 22.24 -7.45 -45.18
N HIS A 539 21.28 -7.11 -44.31
CA HIS A 539 20.50 -5.87 -44.35
C HIS A 539 19.55 -5.76 -45.55
N MET A 540 19.07 -6.89 -46.05
CA MET A 540 18.03 -6.96 -47.08
C MET A 540 16.70 -7.46 -46.51
N ASP A 541 15.61 -6.80 -46.89
CA ASP A 541 14.27 -7.20 -46.49
C ASP A 541 13.67 -8.19 -47.48
N ASN A 542 13.37 -9.41 -47.01
CA ASN A 542 12.62 -10.40 -47.76
C ASN A 542 11.31 -10.71 -47.01
N ALA A 543 10.25 -9.99 -47.37
CA ALA A 543 8.95 -10.12 -46.71
C ALA A 543 8.33 -11.50 -46.97
N VAL A 544 8.01 -12.21 -45.89
CA VAL A 544 7.42 -13.56 -45.94
C VAL A 544 6.01 -13.63 -45.37
N GLY A 545 5.59 -12.59 -44.64
CA GLY A 545 4.27 -12.56 -44.05
C GLY A 545 3.91 -11.24 -43.38
N GLN A 546 2.72 -11.24 -42.79
CA GLN A 546 2.10 -10.09 -42.13
C GLN A 546 1.50 -10.55 -40.79
N VAL A 547 1.77 -9.81 -39.72
CA VAL A 547 1.11 -10.05 -38.43
C VAL A 547 -0.39 -9.78 -38.57
N VAL A 548 -1.23 -10.75 -38.21
CA VAL A 548 -2.69 -10.64 -38.26
C VAL A 548 -3.31 -10.55 -36.87
N GLU A 549 -2.61 -11.01 -35.84
CA GLU A 549 -3.00 -10.87 -34.44
C GLU A 549 -1.77 -10.87 -33.54
N SER A 550 -1.83 -10.18 -32.40
CA SER A 550 -0.71 -10.12 -31.45
C SER A 550 -1.18 -9.74 -30.04
N PHE A 551 -0.44 -10.17 -29.02
CA PHE A 551 -0.68 -9.76 -27.64
C PHE A 551 0.62 -9.82 -26.82
N CYS A 552 0.78 -8.85 -25.91
CA CYS A 552 1.88 -8.80 -24.96
C CYS A 552 1.35 -8.30 -23.60
N GLY A 553 1.41 -9.12 -22.55
CA GLY A 553 0.92 -8.77 -21.21
C GLY A 553 0.21 -9.94 -20.52
N ASN A 554 -0.75 -9.66 -19.64
CA ASN A 554 -1.53 -10.69 -18.94
C ASN A 554 -2.95 -10.82 -19.51
N TYR A 555 -3.32 -12.02 -19.94
CA TYR A 555 -4.57 -12.33 -20.61
C TYR A 555 -5.54 -13.11 -19.72
N GLY A 556 -6.83 -12.82 -19.87
CA GLY A 556 -7.91 -13.54 -19.19
C GLY A 556 -7.99 -13.31 -17.68
N LEU A 557 -8.94 -14.01 -17.04
CA LEU A 557 -9.17 -13.93 -15.59
C LEU A 557 -8.00 -14.52 -14.79
N CYS A 558 -7.35 -15.55 -15.31
CA CYS A 558 -6.18 -16.19 -14.72
C CYS A 558 -4.90 -15.34 -14.86
N GLN A 559 -4.96 -14.15 -15.48
CA GLN A 559 -3.80 -13.28 -15.71
C GLN A 559 -2.62 -14.02 -16.35
N THR A 560 -2.86 -14.93 -17.31
CA THR A 560 -1.78 -15.69 -17.95
C THR A 560 -0.89 -14.75 -18.77
N GLY A 561 0.39 -14.75 -18.48
CA GLY A 561 1.42 -13.97 -19.14
C GLY A 561 1.65 -14.50 -20.55
N LEU A 562 1.38 -13.65 -21.53
CA LEU A 562 1.42 -13.96 -22.95
C LEU A 562 2.29 -12.96 -23.69
N ASP A 563 3.07 -13.48 -24.62
CA ASP A 563 3.85 -12.71 -25.57
C ASP A 563 3.87 -13.47 -26.89
N PHE A 564 2.87 -13.21 -27.73
CA PHE A 564 2.70 -13.93 -28.99
C PHE A 564 2.29 -13.01 -30.13
N ALA A 565 2.67 -13.39 -31.35
CA ALA A 565 2.17 -12.84 -32.60
C ALA A 565 1.81 -13.98 -33.55
N LEU A 566 0.66 -13.85 -34.21
CA LEU A 566 0.21 -14.70 -35.29
C LEU A 566 0.56 -14.04 -36.62
N VAL A 567 1.40 -14.71 -37.40
CA VAL A 567 1.85 -14.24 -38.72
C VAL A 567 1.19 -15.06 -39.80
N ARG A 568 0.47 -14.41 -40.71
CA ARG A 568 0.03 -15.00 -41.96
C ARG A 568 1.18 -14.96 -42.96
N ILE A 569 1.50 -16.10 -43.58
CA ILE A 569 2.53 -16.17 -44.62
C ILE A 569 1.94 -15.95 -46.02
N HIS A 570 2.73 -15.38 -46.93
CA HIS A 570 2.28 -15.06 -48.29
C HIS A 570 2.06 -16.30 -49.19
N GLY A 571 2.61 -17.46 -48.83
CA GLY A 571 2.42 -18.72 -49.55
C GLY A 571 2.36 -19.92 -48.60
N CYS A 572 1.38 -20.81 -48.81
CA CYS A 572 1.25 -22.05 -48.05
C CYS A 572 1.92 -23.20 -48.78
N ARG A 573 2.47 -24.16 -48.02
CA ARG A 573 2.92 -25.42 -48.61
C ARG A 573 1.72 -26.35 -48.77
N GLU A 574 1.75 -27.09 -49.85
CA GLU A 574 0.73 -28.11 -50.18
C GLU A 574 1.21 -29.53 -49.80
N GLU A 575 2.26 -29.63 -48.98
CA GLU A 575 2.82 -30.89 -48.50
C GLU A 575 1.92 -31.57 -47.46
N GLU A 576 2.09 -32.88 -47.29
CA GLU A 576 1.36 -33.64 -46.27
C GLU A 576 1.74 -33.14 -44.87
N LYS A 577 0.74 -32.97 -44.02
CA LYS A 577 0.87 -32.37 -42.69
C LYS A 577 0.02 -33.13 -41.68
N GLU A 578 0.49 -33.17 -40.46
CA GLU A 578 -0.26 -33.68 -39.31
C GLU A 578 -0.62 -32.54 -38.36
N ALA A 579 -1.75 -32.67 -37.68
CA ALA A 579 -2.13 -31.76 -36.59
C ALA A 579 -1.58 -32.31 -35.27
N LEU A 580 -0.93 -31.45 -34.49
CA LEU A 580 -0.37 -31.83 -33.20
C LEU A 580 -1.36 -31.49 -32.07
N PRO A 581 -1.71 -32.45 -31.20
CA PRO A 581 -2.55 -32.17 -30.04
C PRO A 581 -1.78 -31.33 -29.02
N ILE A 582 -2.39 -30.24 -28.55
CA ILE A 582 -1.83 -29.39 -27.51
C ILE A 582 -1.99 -30.10 -26.17
N LEU A 583 -0.95 -30.02 -25.35
CA LEU A 583 -0.94 -30.60 -24.02
C LEU A 583 -1.89 -29.86 -23.07
N ASN A 584 -2.62 -30.60 -22.25
CA ASN A 584 -3.39 -30.03 -21.14
C ASN A 584 -2.48 -29.82 -19.92
N ASP A 585 -2.63 -28.70 -19.21
CA ASP A 585 -1.97 -28.40 -17.94
C ASP A 585 -2.14 -29.52 -16.89
N GLU A 586 -3.27 -30.22 -16.91
CA GLU A 586 -3.54 -31.33 -15.98
C GLU A 586 -2.69 -32.59 -16.24
N GLU A 587 -2.09 -32.71 -17.44
CA GLU A 587 -1.21 -33.81 -17.83
C GLU A 587 0.25 -33.57 -17.40
N LEU A 588 0.58 -32.38 -16.90
CA LEU A 588 1.94 -31.98 -16.57
C LEU A 588 2.33 -32.27 -15.13
N ASN A 589 3.56 -32.76 -14.96
CA ASN A 589 4.25 -32.85 -13.68
C ASN A 589 5.43 -31.86 -13.64
N PHE A 590 5.62 -31.24 -12.47
CA PHE A 590 6.66 -30.25 -12.19
C PHE A 590 7.66 -30.79 -11.16
N ASP A 591 7.92 -32.09 -11.22
CA ASP A 591 8.91 -32.79 -10.39
C ASP A 591 10.34 -32.52 -10.85
N GLY A 592 10.53 -32.10 -12.11
CA GLY A 592 11.81 -31.86 -12.76
C GLY A 592 12.23 -32.99 -13.72
N GLU A 593 11.36 -33.99 -13.93
CA GLU A 593 11.61 -35.10 -14.86
C GLU A 593 11.07 -34.83 -16.27
N THR A 594 10.06 -33.97 -16.40
CA THR A 594 9.44 -33.61 -17.68
C THR A 594 10.43 -32.87 -18.59
N LYS A 595 10.83 -33.52 -19.69
CA LYS A 595 11.74 -32.95 -20.68
C LYS A 595 10.98 -32.15 -21.73
N VAL A 596 11.57 -31.02 -22.12
CA VAL A 596 11.06 -30.17 -23.20
C VAL A 596 12.14 -29.89 -24.23
N THR A 597 11.74 -29.65 -25.47
CA THR A 597 12.65 -29.23 -26.55
C THR A 597 12.11 -28.00 -27.28
N LYS A 598 13.02 -27.20 -27.82
CA LYS A 598 12.70 -26.12 -28.74
C LYS A 598 13.76 -26.03 -29.82
N SER A 599 13.40 -25.48 -30.97
CA SER A 599 14.35 -25.04 -32.00
C SER A 599 14.28 -23.53 -32.13
N GLY A 600 15.43 -22.86 -31.99
CA GLY A 600 15.54 -21.41 -32.12
C GLY A 600 16.77 -21.00 -32.93
N ARG A 601 16.77 -19.78 -33.43
CA ARG A 601 17.80 -19.32 -34.36
C ARG A 601 19.20 -19.20 -33.74
N THR A 602 19.30 -19.03 -32.41
CA THR A 602 20.58 -18.79 -31.74
C THR A 602 21.17 -20.08 -31.20
N THR A 603 20.40 -20.88 -30.45
CA THR A 603 20.93 -22.12 -29.86
C THR A 603 20.61 -23.36 -30.67
N GLY A 604 19.89 -23.23 -31.78
CA GLY A 604 19.40 -24.38 -32.54
C GLY A 604 18.39 -25.18 -31.73
N THR A 605 18.43 -26.50 -31.89
CA THR A 605 17.60 -27.44 -31.14
C THR A 605 18.24 -27.76 -29.79
N THR A 606 17.54 -27.45 -28.71
CA THR A 606 17.99 -27.68 -27.32
C THR A 606 16.94 -28.43 -26.52
N ILE A 607 17.36 -29.02 -25.39
CA ILE A 607 16.49 -29.75 -24.45
C ILE A 607 16.65 -29.12 -23.06
N GLY A 608 15.53 -29.00 -22.34
CA GLY A 608 15.44 -28.41 -21.00
C GLY A 608 14.54 -29.23 -20.07
N ASP A 609 14.55 -28.87 -18.79
CA ASP A 609 13.70 -29.46 -17.75
C ASP A 609 12.54 -28.51 -17.43
N LEU A 610 11.30 -28.99 -17.51
CA LEU A 610 10.12 -28.22 -17.09
C LEU A 610 9.94 -28.35 -15.57
N THR A 611 10.08 -27.23 -14.84
CA THR A 611 10.17 -27.27 -13.37
C THR A 611 9.06 -26.51 -12.64
N ASP A 612 8.37 -25.58 -13.30
CA ASP A 612 7.31 -24.78 -12.68
C ASP A 612 6.32 -24.25 -13.73
N ASP A 613 5.11 -23.91 -13.29
CA ASP A 613 4.04 -23.24 -14.05
C ASP A 613 3.51 -21.98 -13.35
N SER A 614 4.14 -21.59 -12.24
CA SER A 614 3.82 -20.40 -11.46
C SER A 614 4.78 -19.24 -11.71
N LEU A 615 5.76 -19.40 -12.61
CA LEU A 615 6.79 -18.41 -12.87
C LEU A 615 6.15 -17.09 -13.28
N THR A 616 6.51 -16.04 -12.58
CA THR A 616 6.21 -14.67 -12.96
C THR A 616 7.51 -13.95 -13.28
N VAL A 617 7.50 -13.12 -14.32
CA VAL A 617 8.68 -12.35 -14.74
C VAL A 617 8.32 -10.89 -14.97
N ARG A 618 9.20 -9.98 -14.58
CA ARG A 618 9.02 -8.54 -14.75
C ARG A 618 10.13 -7.99 -15.64
N VAL A 619 9.76 -7.64 -16.87
CA VAL A 619 10.70 -7.04 -17.83
C VAL A 619 10.49 -5.54 -17.88
N ASP A 620 11.55 -4.78 -17.64
CA ASP A 620 11.51 -3.32 -17.72
C ASP A 620 11.33 -2.86 -19.18
N THR A 621 10.43 -1.91 -19.41
CA THR A 621 10.13 -1.41 -20.76
C THR A 621 11.17 -0.42 -21.25
N SER A 622 11.79 0.32 -20.33
CA SER A 622 12.89 1.26 -20.57
C SER A 622 13.33 1.80 -19.22
N PHE A 623 14.64 1.77 -18.96
CA PHE A 623 15.21 2.31 -17.72
C PHE A 623 14.92 3.80 -17.51
N LEU A 624 14.73 4.57 -18.59
CA LEU A 624 14.37 6.00 -18.54
C LEU A 624 12.93 6.22 -18.09
N SER A 625 12.01 5.39 -18.58
CA SER A 625 10.59 5.48 -18.25
C SER A 625 10.23 4.86 -16.90
N ARG A 626 11.08 3.94 -16.40
CA ARG A 626 10.82 3.06 -15.25
C ARG A 626 9.47 2.33 -15.31
N GLY A 627 8.99 2.14 -16.54
CA GLY A 627 7.87 1.26 -16.84
C GLY A 627 8.35 -0.19 -16.85
N TYR A 628 7.43 -1.10 -16.61
CA TYR A 628 7.68 -2.54 -16.69
C TYR A 628 6.43 -3.26 -17.20
N ILE A 629 6.63 -4.45 -17.75
CA ILE A 629 5.59 -5.43 -18.05
C ILE A 629 5.87 -6.64 -17.16
N ALA A 630 4.88 -7.03 -16.37
CA ALA A 630 4.93 -8.27 -15.62
C ALA A 630 4.10 -9.33 -16.35
N PHE A 631 4.63 -10.54 -16.48
CA PHE A 631 3.99 -11.71 -17.05
C PHE A 631 3.80 -12.73 -15.94
N PHE A 632 2.58 -13.19 -15.70
CA PHE A 632 2.27 -14.14 -14.63
C PHE A 632 2.01 -15.55 -15.16
N ASN A 633 2.08 -16.58 -14.32
CA ASN A 633 1.69 -17.96 -14.68
C ASN A 633 2.36 -18.49 -15.97
N CYS A 634 3.64 -18.20 -16.15
CA CYS A 634 4.46 -18.75 -17.22
C CYS A 634 5.05 -20.10 -16.76
N TYR A 635 5.44 -20.94 -17.72
CA TYR A 635 6.28 -22.09 -17.40
C TYR A 635 7.73 -21.66 -17.19
N ALA A 636 8.41 -22.34 -16.27
CA ALA A 636 9.86 -22.27 -16.08
C ALA A 636 10.53 -23.48 -16.71
N VAL A 637 11.51 -23.23 -17.59
CA VAL A 637 12.35 -24.28 -18.17
C VAL A 637 13.80 -24.05 -17.78
N GLU A 638 14.41 -25.05 -17.14
CA GLU A 638 15.82 -25.00 -16.74
C GLU A 638 16.73 -25.64 -17.78
N ASN A 639 17.97 -25.13 -17.88
CA ASN A 639 19.02 -25.73 -18.69
C ASN A 639 19.43 -27.09 -18.12
N ILE A 640 19.66 -28.10 -18.98
CA ILE A 640 20.17 -29.42 -18.56
C ILE A 640 21.65 -29.34 -18.17
N THR A 641 22.46 -28.60 -18.93
CA THR A 641 23.88 -28.40 -18.67
C THR A 641 24.28 -26.92 -18.79
N GLU A 642 25.36 -26.54 -18.10
CA GLU A 642 25.98 -25.20 -18.16
C GLU A 642 26.37 -24.80 -19.58
N GLN A 643 26.88 -25.74 -20.38
CA GLN A 643 27.43 -25.44 -21.70
C GLN A 643 26.34 -25.23 -22.76
N ASN A 644 25.14 -25.82 -22.57
CA ASN A 644 24.05 -25.80 -23.54
C ASN A 644 22.81 -25.11 -22.95
N ALA A 645 22.84 -23.77 -22.96
CA ALA A 645 21.68 -22.97 -22.58
C ALA A 645 20.45 -23.36 -23.42
N PHE A 646 19.34 -23.65 -22.76
CA PHE A 646 18.07 -23.96 -23.40
C PHE A 646 17.65 -22.80 -24.31
N PHE A 647 17.73 -21.57 -23.81
CA PHE A 647 17.33 -20.36 -24.51
C PHE A 647 18.43 -19.31 -24.43
N ARG A 648 18.69 -18.63 -25.54
CA ARG A 648 19.49 -17.40 -25.58
C ARG A 648 18.78 -16.30 -26.32
N GLN A 649 19.30 -15.12 -26.12
CA GLN A 649 19.11 -13.95 -26.94
C GLN A 649 19.02 -14.29 -28.46
N GLY A 650 17.85 -14.03 -29.05
CA GLY A 650 17.48 -14.39 -30.44
C GLY A 650 16.56 -15.60 -30.59
N ASP A 651 16.44 -16.44 -29.56
CA ASP A 651 15.50 -17.58 -29.57
C ASP A 651 14.06 -17.19 -29.28
N SER A 652 13.78 -15.94 -28.93
CA SER A 652 12.42 -15.45 -28.67
C SER A 652 11.47 -15.81 -29.80
N GLY A 653 10.31 -16.37 -29.45
CA GLY A 653 9.33 -16.86 -30.41
C GLY A 653 9.45 -18.35 -30.72
N SER A 654 10.51 -19.03 -30.27
CA SER A 654 10.66 -20.49 -30.47
C SER A 654 9.50 -21.27 -29.83
N GLY A 655 8.99 -22.25 -30.57
CA GLY A 655 7.97 -23.17 -30.09
C GLY A 655 8.62 -24.23 -29.20
N VAL A 656 8.07 -24.39 -27.99
CA VAL A 656 8.51 -25.35 -26.98
C VAL A 656 7.56 -26.54 -26.99
N PHE A 657 8.12 -27.74 -27.07
CA PHE A 657 7.40 -29.00 -27.08
C PHE A 657 7.77 -29.83 -25.86
N VAL A 658 6.79 -30.52 -25.27
CA VAL A 658 7.08 -31.63 -24.34
C VAL A 658 7.51 -32.84 -25.13
N ILE A 659 8.55 -33.52 -24.65
CA ILE A 659 9.00 -34.81 -25.16
C ILE A 659 8.29 -35.89 -24.35
N GLU A 660 7.33 -36.58 -24.99
CA GLU A 660 6.61 -37.69 -24.39
C GLU A 660 7.49 -38.95 -24.29
N LYS A 661 7.04 -39.95 -23.51
CA LYS A 661 7.78 -41.21 -23.31
C LYS A 661 8.00 -42.01 -24.61
N ASP A 662 7.14 -41.82 -25.60
CA ASP A 662 7.22 -42.44 -26.92
C ASP A 662 7.96 -41.55 -27.94
N GLU A 663 8.67 -40.53 -27.47
CA GLU A 663 9.38 -39.52 -28.25
C GLU A 663 8.47 -38.63 -29.13
N THR A 664 7.15 -38.69 -28.94
CA THR A 664 6.25 -37.75 -29.60
C THR A 664 6.38 -36.35 -29.01
N LEU A 665 6.16 -35.34 -29.86
CA LEU A 665 6.29 -33.94 -29.48
C LEU A 665 4.90 -33.32 -29.37
N LYS A 666 4.57 -32.84 -28.18
CA LYS A 666 3.32 -32.10 -27.94
C LYS A 666 3.63 -30.61 -27.72
N PRO A 667 2.97 -29.69 -28.44
CA PRO A 667 3.14 -28.26 -28.23
C PRO A 667 2.79 -27.85 -26.79
N LEU A 668 3.67 -27.06 -26.17
CA LEU A 668 3.53 -26.53 -24.82
C LEU A 668 3.32 -25.01 -24.83
N GLY A 669 4.23 -24.27 -25.47
CA GLY A 669 4.25 -22.81 -25.35
C GLY A 669 5.32 -22.12 -26.19
N ILE A 670 5.39 -20.79 -26.10
CA ILE A 670 6.39 -19.98 -26.82
C ILE A 670 7.40 -19.42 -25.82
N ALA A 671 8.69 -19.69 -26.05
CA ALA A 671 9.77 -19.11 -25.25
C ALA A 671 9.96 -17.63 -25.60
N PHE A 672 10.00 -16.74 -24.59
CA PHE A 672 10.02 -15.29 -24.85
C PHE A 672 10.97 -14.48 -23.96
N ALA A 673 11.28 -14.95 -22.74
CA ALA A 673 12.18 -14.26 -21.84
C ALA A 673 13.15 -15.25 -21.17
N SER A 674 14.34 -14.76 -20.85
CA SER A 674 15.37 -15.51 -20.13
C SER A 674 15.60 -14.86 -18.78
N LEU A 675 15.69 -15.69 -17.75
CA LEU A 675 16.54 -15.47 -16.60
C LEU A 675 17.87 -16.21 -16.84
N PHE A 676 18.92 -15.96 -16.06
CA PHE A 676 20.14 -16.76 -16.15
C PHE A 676 19.93 -18.18 -15.64
N SER A 677 19.07 -18.36 -14.66
CA SER A 677 18.76 -19.69 -14.10
C SER A 677 17.78 -20.51 -14.96
N GLN A 678 16.89 -19.86 -15.70
CA GLN A 678 15.73 -20.50 -16.34
C GLN A 678 15.13 -19.66 -17.46
N THR A 679 14.28 -20.26 -18.28
CA THR A 679 13.56 -19.64 -19.39
C THR A 679 12.08 -19.51 -19.06
N ALA A 680 11.48 -18.37 -19.37
CA ALA A 680 10.05 -18.16 -19.31
C ALA A 680 9.39 -18.54 -20.65
N VAL A 681 8.39 -19.42 -20.56
CA VAL A 681 7.60 -19.90 -21.70
C VAL A 681 6.13 -19.56 -21.46
N CYS A 682 5.49 -18.85 -22.40
CA CYS A 682 4.08 -18.51 -22.28
C CYS A 682 3.18 -19.67 -22.72
N LYS A 683 2.02 -19.82 -22.07
CA LYS A 683 1.03 -20.87 -22.37
C LYS A 683 0.20 -20.49 -23.58
N ILE A 684 0.11 -21.37 -24.59
CA ILE A 684 -0.58 -21.05 -25.86
C ILE A 684 -1.93 -21.75 -26.06
N ASP A 685 -2.31 -22.63 -25.14
CA ASP A 685 -3.56 -23.39 -25.19
C ASP A 685 -4.79 -22.46 -25.35
N SER A 686 -4.90 -21.45 -24.49
CA SER A 686 -6.01 -20.51 -24.47
C SER A 686 -6.08 -19.66 -25.75
N ILE A 687 -4.94 -19.29 -26.33
CA ILE A 687 -4.91 -18.47 -27.55
C ILE A 687 -5.20 -19.30 -28.80
N ILE A 688 -4.71 -20.54 -28.86
CA ILE A 688 -4.99 -21.43 -29.98
C ILE A 688 -6.49 -21.71 -30.05
N GLN A 689 -7.12 -21.95 -28.90
CA GLN A 689 -8.58 -22.11 -28.81
C GLN A 689 -9.31 -20.82 -29.20
N LYS A 690 -8.89 -19.67 -28.67
CA LYS A 690 -9.53 -18.37 -28.91
C LYS A 690 -9.49 -17.95 -30.38
N LEU A 691 -8.38 -18.22 -31.06
CA LEU A 691 -8.15 -17.86 -32.47
C LEU A 691 -8.59 -18.98 -33.44
N ASP A 692 -9.19 -20.04 -32.91
CA ASP A 692 -9.62 -21.23 -33.65
C ASP A 692 -8.54 -21.81 -34.59
N LEU A 693 -7.34 -22.01 -34.03
CA LEU A 693 -6.17 -22.52 -34.73
C LEU A 693 -5.94 -24.01 -34.45
N LYS A 694 -5.16 -24.65 -35.31
CA LYS A 694 -4.49 -25.93 -35.06
C LYS A 694 -3.00 -25.77 -35.33
N ILE A 695 -2.18 -26.39 -34.48
CA ILE A 695 -0.73 -26.47 -34.69
C ILE A 695 -0.46 -27.63 -35.64
N VAL A 696 0.38 -27.40 -36.64
CA VAL A 696 0.68 -28.39 -37.68
C VAL A 696 2.18 -28.64 -37.80
N ARG A 697 2.53 -29.83 -38.27
CA ARG A 697 3.89 -30.21 -38.66
C ARG A 697 3.85 -30.84 -40.04
N TYR A 698 4.77 -30.42 -40.92
CA TYR A 698 4.92 -31.05 -42.23
C TYR A 698 5.61 -32.41 -42.08
N LEU A 699 5.10 -33.43 -42.78
CA LEU A 699 5.70 -34.75 -42.80
C LEU A 699 6.82 -34.75 -43.84
N GLU A 700 8.03 -35.14 -43.43
CA GLU A 700 9.13 -35.28 -44.38
C GLU A 700 8.80 -36.34 -45.44
N ASN A 701 8.86 -35.95 -46.72
CA ASN A 701 8.64 -36.85 -47.85
C ASN A 701 9.61 -38.05 -47.79
N LYS A 702 9.06 -39.28 -47.78
CA LYS A 702 9.84 -40.54 -47.81
C LYS A 702 10.88 -40.63 -48.94
N GLN A 703 10.75 -39.83 -50.01
CA GLN A 703 11.69 -39.79 -51.12
C GLN A 703 13.01 -39.07 -50.81
N THR A 704 13.08 -38.21 -49.78
CA THR A 704 14.29 -37.45 -49.44
C THR A 704 15.34 -38.31 -48.74
N ARG A 705 14.93 -39.34 -47.99
CA ARG A 705 15.86 -40.34 -47.41
C ARG A 705 16.68 -41.06 -48.49
N LEU A 706 16.12 -41.33 -49.66
CA LEU A 706 16.81 -42.04 -50.76
C LEU A 706 17.83 -41.18 -51.53
N ARG A 707 17.78 -39.84 -51.41
CA ARG A 707 18.77 -38.95 -52.04
C ARG A 707 19.97 -38.65 -51.13
N VAL A 708 19.77 -38.57 -49.81
CA VAL A 708 20.89 -38.35 -48.87
C VAL A 708 21.77 -39.61 -48.76
N SER A 709 21.21 -40.82 -48.89
CA SER A 709 21.97 -42.08 -48.89
C SER A 709 22.87 -42.31 -50.13
N ARG A 710 22.79 -41.47 -51.17
CA ARG A 710 23.63 -41.59 -52.38
C ARG A 710 24.79 -40.60 -52.45
N THR A 711 24.95 -39.73 -51.44
CA THR A 711 26.03 -38.72 -51.38
C THR A 711 27.01 -38.93 -50.22
N VAL A 712 26.89 -40.04 -49.47
CA VAL A 712 27.87 -40.44 -48.43
C VAL A 712 28.45 -41.81 -48.78
N THR A 713 29.09 -41.91 -49.93
CA THR A 713 30.10 -42.94 -50.23
C THR A 713 31.10 -42.35 -51.21
N CYS A 714 32.11 -41.66 -50.68
CA CYS A 714 33.47 -41.53 -51.22
C CYS A 714 34.19 -40.41 -50.45
N THR A 715 35.01 -40.78 -49.47
CA THR A 715 36.42 -40.37 -49.26
C THR A 715 36.85 -40.83 -47.86
N GLU A 716 37.21 -42.11 -47.74
CA GLU A 716 38.21 -42.50 -46.74
C GLU A 716 39.58 -42.17 -47.35
N GLU A 717 40.10 -40.97 -47.05
CA GLU A 717 41.53 -40.71 -47.18
C GLU A 717 42.19 -40.98 -45.83
N LYS A 718 42.97 -42.06 -45.82
CA LYS A 718 43.91 -42.42 -44.75
C LYS A 718 44.97 -41.32 -44.61
N PHE A 719 45.10 -40.74 -43.42
CA PHE A 719 46.33 -40.08 -43.00
C PHE A 719 47.25 -41.11 -42.32
N PRO A 720 48.55 -41.15 -42.63
CA PRO A 720 49.47 -42.13 -42.06
C PRO A 720 49.86 -41.76 -40.62
N GLU A 721 50.01 -42.81 -39.81
CA GLU A 721 50.55 -42.80 -38.46
C GLU A 721 51.95 -42.17 -38.41
N GLN A 722 52.17 -41.24 -37.48
CA GLN A 722 53.49 -40.83 -37.03
C GLN A 722 53.78 -41.51 -35.68
N GLU A 723 54.79 -42.38 -35.69
CA GLU A 723 55.41 -42.96 -34.49
C GLU A 723 56.07 -41.86 -33.61
N PRO A 724 56.18 -42.11 -32.30
CA PRO A 724 56.69 -41.13 -31.32
C PRO A 724 58.21 -41.06 -31.37
N MET A 725 58.78 -39.87 -31.17
CA MET A 725 60.22 -39.71 -30.91
C MET A 725 60.46 -39.15 -29.51
N ASP A 726 61.41 -39.79 -28.84
CA ASP A 726 61.81 -39.70 -27.45
C ASP A 726 62.38 -38.35 -26.98
N CYS A 727 62.38 -38.24 -25.64
CA CYS A 727 63.00 -37.26 -24.76
C CYS A 727 64.41 -36.76 -25.17
N VAL A 728 64.61 -35.44 -25.08
CA VAL A 728 65.71 -34.76 -24.35
C VAL A 728 65.16 -33.46 -23.76
#